data_AF-A0A2E4FGA9-F1
#
_entry.id   AF-A0A2E4FGA9-F1
#
_cell.length_a   1.000
_cell.length_b   1.000
_cell.length_c   1.000
_cell.angle_alpha   90.00
_cell.angle_beta   90.00
_cell.angle_gamma   90.00
#
_symmetry.space_group_name_H-M   'P 1'
#
loop_
_entity.id
_entity.type
_entity.pdbx_description
1 polymer ?
#
loop_
_entity_poly.entity_id
_entity_poly.type
_entity_poly.pdbx_seq_one_letter_code
_entity_poly.pdbx_strand_id
1 'polypeptide(L)'
;ERFGRGSAIAQPYHHPILPLCDDADRVTEVQWGLAVFERVFERPADGIWLSETAVDLPTLETVASAGISFVILAPHQILSIRDEAGNWTDATEETSANRAFKIALPSGRSVSALVYDGATSRAVAFEGLLDDGGRFAERLMGAADDTGLTVVATDGESYGHHHKFGEMALAYALDRIEASGEARLTNAASWLERNPPTVEARILDPSSWSCSHGVGRWFEDCGCRMDPGNGWHQRWRGPLRAAFETLRDGARAALQPLGEGLFSDPATARDAYGEVIGRKEVFATWYPDHAGVEPDLERAWAWLEVHRHLLAMFTSCAWFFDEVTGIEPIQNIRHAACAAGQLRLLCGVDLTPQLLADLEAIPGNLGVEPLLEAVDTYSVAPEVISERPAFYLPERRAGVLLPVSALGGEGPIGSLDGARDFIDSLARSGMSLWQILPLVPTDDLGSPYSSWSTLSGNPDLVGLAGCDRVGLLAGAAELPHRERVDYALTRDLKRPQVLAAAQALLDRPDHPWAAELARFIERASWATEAATFYALKRAHGGAPWWEWPEALRRFEPDAVEGFLKEHNKDMELWRAALFLFEHQWGAVRRYAMARGVRLVGDMPIYVGRDSVDVWANQGLFELNADGAPLRVAGVPPDAYSETGQLWGNPLFDWEAMARDGYQWWIERVSRTLEHCDALRIDHFIGFARYWAVPAEAEDAREGSWIPGPGRAVFDAISKALGHLPLIAEDLGSVDETTIALRDALGLPGMKVIQFGLDGNPDNPHRADAHTPLSVVYTGTHDGPTARGWWEAQDPGAQEWLNLANDGREAARAMTKIALDSESFWAIVPLQDLLELDDSARMNRPGTMEENWVWRAPVGSLGEDVTGAMRAEVVRSGRSLTAAPS
;
A
#
# COMPACT_ATOMS: atom_id res chain seq x y z
N GLU A 1 -10.50 27.73 -9.17
CA GLU A 1 -11.67 28.62 -9.04
C GLU A 1 -11.46 29.80 -8.08
N ARG A 2 -11.16 29.58 -6.79
CA ARG A 2 -11.02 30.65 -5.76
C ARG A 2 -10.10 31.83 -6.13
N PHE A 3 -8.94 31.57 -6.73
CA PHE A 3 -7.91 32.59 -7.01
C PHE A 3 -7.62 32.84 -8.50
N GLY A 4 -8.38 32.21 -9.40
CA GLY A 4 -8.12 32.23 -10.86
C GLY A 4 -6.90 31.40 -11.32
N ARG A 5 -5.93 31.18 -10.44
CA ARG A 5 -4.75 30.30 -10.62
C ARG A 5 -4.72 29.20 -9.56
N GLY A 6 -4.16 28.03 -9.87
CA GLY A 6 -4.03 26.92 -8.92
C GLY A 6 -2.85 27.10 -7.96
N SER A 7 -2.94 26.51 -6.76
CA SER A 7 -1.88 26.62 -5.74
C SER A 7 -0.76 25.59 -5.89
N ALA A 8 -1.00 24.50 -6.62
CA ALA A 8 0.03 23.49 -6.89
C ALA A 8 1.15 24.06 -7.79
N ILE A 9 2.38 23.65 -7.50
CA ILE A 9 3.62 24.05 -8.18
C ILE A 9 4.30 22.76 -8.65
N ALA A 10 4.89 22.76 -9.86
CA ALA A 10 5.64 21.61 -10.34
C ALA A 10 6.98 21.47 -9.61
N GLN A 11 7.64 20.34 -9.78
CA GLN A 11 9.02 20.12 -9.33
C GLN A 11 9.76 19.25 -10.36
N PRO A 12 11.10 19.28 -10.40
CA PRO A 12 11.89 18.29 -11.15
C PRO A 12 11.50 16.88 -10.75
N TYR A 13 11.37 15.97 -11.72
CA TYR A 13 10.70 14.68 -11.53
C TYR A 13 11.30 13.81 -10.43
N HIS A 14 12.63 13.62 -10.40
CA HIS A 14 13.31 12.84 -9.36
C HIS A 14 13.93 13.69 -8.25
N HIS A 15 13.61 14.97 -8.18
CA HIS A 15 14.21 15.90 -7.24
C HIS A 15 15.77 15.97 -7.25
N PRO A 16 16.46 16.04 -8.43
CA PRO A 16 17.91 16.25 -8.48
C PRO A 16 18.30 17.72 -8.34
N ILE A 17 19.58 17.95 -8.05
CA ILE A 17 20.16 19.30 -8.04
C ILE A 17 20.46 19.73 -9.47
N LEU A 18 19.52 20.46 -10.08
CA LEU A 18 19.58 20.86 -11.50
C LEU A 18 20.86 21.61 -11.93
N PRO A 19 21.48 22.48 -11.10
CA PRO A 19 22.79 23.07 -11.42
C PRO A 19 23.93 22.06 -11.59
N LEU A 20 23.77 20.84 -11.07
CA LEU A 20 24.74 19.74 -11.19
C LEU A 20 24.32 18.70 -12.25
N CYS A 21 23.19 18.88 -12.90
CA CYS A 21 22.80 18.09 -14.06
C CYS A 21 23.52 18.61 -15.31
N ASP A 22 23.85 17.71 -16.23
CA ASP A 22 24.18 18.16 -17.59
C ASP A 22 22.94 18.72 -18.29
N ASP A 23 23.13 19.44 -19.39
CA ASP A 23 22.03 20.12 -20.09
C ASP A 23 20.92 19.15 -20.52
N ALA A 24 21.28 17.93 -20.89
CA ALA A 24 20.33 16.93 -21.35
C ALA A 24 19.46 16.41 -20.20
N ASP A 25 20.04 16.03 -19.06
CA ASP A 25 19.30 15.59 -17.88
C ASP A 25 18.46 16.73 -17.29
N ARG A 26 18.99 17.96 -17.31
CA ARG A 26 18.29 19.14 -16.79
C ARG A 26 16.99 19.39 -17.55
N VAL A 27 17.01 19.29 -18.89
CA VAL A 27 15.80 19.40 -19.72
C VAL A 27 14.84 18.27 -19.40
N THR A 28 15.29 17.02 -19.37
CA THR A 28 14.43 15.85 -19.11
C THR A 28 13.73 15.94 -17.76
N GLU A 29 14.46 16.27 -16.69
CA GLU A 29 13.91 16.36 -15.32
C GLU A 29 12.83 17.44 -15.20
N VAL A 30 13.02 18.57 -15.87
CA VAL A 30 12.01 19.63 -15.95
C VAL A 30 10.81 19.16 -16.76
N GLN A 31 11.00 18.61 -17.97
CA GLN A 31 9.90 18.16 -18.83
C GLN A 31 9.07 17.06 -18.19
N TRP A 32 9.71 16.05 -17.59
CA TRP A 32 9.01 14.97 -16.89
C TRP A 32 8.23 15.49 -15.68
N GLY A 33 8.81 16.41 -14.91
CA GLY A 33 8.13 17.05 -13.80
C GLY A 33 6.87 17.80 -14.24
N LEU A 34 6.94 18.52 -15.36
CA LEU A 34 5.82 19.25 -15.94
C LEU A 34 4.74 18.32 -16.52
N ALA A 35 5.14 17.28 -17.24
CA ALA A 35 4.21 16.30 -17.81
C ALA A 35 3.40 15.58 -16.71
N VAL A 36 4.07 15.18 -15.63
CA VAL A 36 3.40 14.55 -14.49
C VAL A 36 2.51 15.56 -13.74
N PHE A 37 2.97 16.80 -13.58
CA PHE A 37 2.13 17.86 -13.00
C PHE A 37 0.84 18.05 -13.82
N GLU A 38 0.95 18.21 -15.14
CA GLU A 38 -0.21 18.45 -16.00
C GLU A 38 -1.16 17.25 -16.01
N ARG A 39 -0.62 16.04 -15.96
CA ARG A 39 -1.41 14.81 -15.80
C ARG A 39 -2.19 14.76 -14.48
N VAL A 40 -1.59 15.19 -13.37
CA VAL A 40 -2.21 15.12 -12.03
C VAL A 40 -3.19 16.26 -11.78
N PHE A 41 -2.87 17.47 -12.24
CA PHE A 41 -3.63 18.68 -11.97
C PHE A 41 -4.49 19.16 -13.15
N GLU A 42 -4.45 18.45 -14.28
CA GLU A 42 -5.22 18.71 -15.51
C GLU A 42 -5.06 20.15 -16.03
N ARG A 43 -3.85 20.72 -15.83
CA ARG A 43 -3.49 22.06 -16.28
C ARG A 43 -1.95 22.21 -16.34
N PRO A 44 -1.42 23.14 -17.15
CA PRO A 44 0.00 23.46 -17.11
C PRO A 44 0.39 24.11 -15.77
N ALA A 45 1.65 23.92 -15.38
CA ALA A 45 2.23 24.57 -14.21
C ALA A 45 2.60 26.02 -14.50
N ASP A 46 2.26 26.93 -13.57
CA ASP A 46 2.67 28.34 -13.67
C ASP A 46 4.11 28.54 -13.11
N GLY A 47 4.51 27.71 -12.15
CA GLY A 47 5.77 27.80 -11.42
C GLY A 47 6.39 26.43 -11.16
N ILE A 48 7.69 26.42 -10.84
CA ILE A 48 8.44 25.22 -10.45
C ILE A 48 9.22 25.44 -9.15
N TRP A 49 9.11 24.50 -8.23
CA TRP A 49 9.90 24.40 -7.01
C TRP A 49 11.19 23.64 -7.32
N LEU A 50 12.31 24.34 -7.36
CA LEU A 50 13.61 23.73 -7.62
C LEU A 50 14.03 22.91 -6.39
N SER A 51 14.57 21.71 -6.61
CA SER A 51 15.08 20.86 -5.54
C SER A 51 16.09 21.61 -4.69
N GLU A 52 15.83 21.69 -3.39
CA GLU A 52 16.69 22.43 -2.45
C GLU A 52 16.86 23.92 -2.80
N THR A 53 15.88 24.47 -3.52
CA THR A 53 15.92 25.77 -4.20
C THR A 53 17.22 26.00 -5.01
N ALA A 54 17.87 24.91 -5.46
CA ALA A 54 19.16 24.98 -6.11
C ALA A 54 19.02 25.63 -7.50
N VAL A 55 19.79 26.69 -7.74
CA VAL A 55 19.61 27.55 -8.91
C VAL A 55 20.95 28.01 -9.50
N ASP A 56 20.96 28.10 -10.82
CA ASP A 56 21.96 28.74 -11.67
C ASP A 56 21.27 29.33 -12.92
N LEU A 57 21.96 30.14 -13.71
CA LEU A 57 21.40 30.71 -14.95
C LEU A 57 21.00 29.62 -15.97
N PRO A 58 21.77 28.53 -16.20
CA PRO A 58 21.34 27.42 -17.06
C PRO A 58 20.02 26.75 -16.63
N THR A 59 19.79 26.56 -15.33
CA THR A 59 18.51 26.06 -14.80
C THR A 59 17.39 27.04 -15.10
N LEU A 60 17.60 28.34 -14.86
CA LEU A 60 16.59 29.36 -15.14
C LEU A 60 16.27 29.48 -16.64
N GLU A 61 17.25 29.29 -17.51
CA GLU A 61 17.05 29.20 -18.96
C GLU A 61 16.20 27.99 -19.35
N THR A 62 16.45 26.84 -18.71
CA THR A 62 15.72 25.59 -18.97
C THR A 62 14.26 25.73 -18.57
N VAL A 63 13.98 26.22 -17.36
CA VAL A 63 12.61 26.40 -16.88
C VAL A 63 11.85 27.48 -17.67
N ALA A 64 12.52 28.59 -18.02
CA ALA A 64 11.90 29.64 -18.84
C ALA A 64 11.61 29.15 -20.27
N SER A 65 12.47 28.30 -20.83
CA SER A 65 12.24 27.67 -22.13
C SER A 65 11.08 26.67 -22.10
N ALA A 66 10.82 26.04 -20.95
CA ALA A 66 9.68 25.15 -20.72
C ALA A 66 8.35 25.90 -20.45
N GLY A 67 8.34 27.23 -20.49
CA GLY A 67 7.13 28.04 -20.29
C GLY A 67 6.80 28.35 -18.82
N ILE A 68 7.69 28.02 -17.88
CA ILE A 68 7.51 28.35 -16.47
C ILE A 68 7.73 29.83 -16.22
N SER A 69 6.81 30.45 -15.48
CA SER A 69 6.80 31.90 -15.23
C SER A 69 7.53 32.32 -13.96
N PHE A 70 7.64 31.42 -12.97
CA PHE A 70 8.34 31.73 -11.73
C PHE A 70 9.00 30.52 -11.03
N VAL A 71 10.00 30.84 -10.21
CA VAL A 71 10.66 29.95 -9.24
C VAL A 71 10.56 30.56 -7.84
N ILE A 72 10.81 29.74 -6.81
CA ILE A 72 10.92 30.20 -5.42
C ILE A 72 12.37 30.09 -4.95
N LEU A 73 12.92 31.17 -4.38
CA LEU A 73 14.31 31.25 -3.93
C LEU A 73 14.41 31.75 -2.49
N ALA A 74 15.53 31.43 -1.83
CA ALA A 74 15.89 31.98 -0.53
C ALA A 74 16.47 33.40 -0.65
N PRO A 75 16.36 34.25 0.39
CA PRO A 75 16.88 35.62 0.37
C PRO A 75 18.35 35.74 -0.03
N HIS A 76 19.23 34.90 0.53
CA HIS A 76 20.67 34.93 0.23
C HIS A 76 21.02 34.52 -1.21
N GLN A 77 20.07 33.93 -1.94
CA GLN A 77 20.25 33.57 -3.34
C GLN A 77 20.04 34.76 -4.28
N ILE A 78 19.62 35.92 -3.78
CA ILE A 78 19.59 37.17 -4.53
C ILE A 78 20.91 37.91 -4.30
N LEU A 79 21.78 37.95 -5.30
CA LEU A 79 23.09 38.60 -5.21
C LEU A 79 22.98 40.12 -5.20
N SER A 80 22.20 40.68 -6.12
CA SER A 80 22.04 42.13 -6.22
C SER A 80 20.73 42.50 -6.91
N ILE A 81 20.21 43.68 -6.57
CA ILE A 81 19.02 44.26 -7.17
C ILE A 81 19.37 45.56 -7.90
N ARG A 82 18.58 45.91 -8.91
CA ARG A 82 18.77 47.11 -9.70
C ARG A 82 17.87 48.23 -9.19
N ASP A 83 18.47 49.33 -8.75
CA ASP A 83 17.74 50.52 -8.28
C ASP A 83 17.10 51.32 -9.45
N GLU A 84 16.29 52.32 -9.12
CA GLU A 84 15.63 53.21 -10.11
C GLU A 84 16.64 54.02 -10.96
N ALA A 85 17.85 54.25 -10.44
CA ALA A 85 18.93 54.93 -11.15
C ALA A 85 19.73 53.97 -12.06
N GLY A 86 19.41 52.67 -12.03
CA GLY A 86 20.03 51.62 -12.83
C GLY A 86 21.31 51.02 -12.22
N ASN A 87 21.68 51.38 -10.99
CA ASN A 87 22.82 50.83 -10.27
C ASN A 87 22.46 49.49 -9.62
N TRP A 88 23.46 48.61 -9.50
CA TRP A 88 23.33 47.34 -8.81
C TRP A 88 23.78 47.48 -7.36
N THR A 89 22.92 47.10 -6.43
CA THR A 89 23.21 47.08 -4.98
C THR A 89 23.13 45.65 -4.45
N ASP A 90 24.01 45.31 -3.51
CA ASP A 90 24.00 44.01 -2.82
C ASP A 90 22.62 43.75 -2.18
N ALA A 91 22.17 42.51 -2.27
CA ALA A 91 20.87 42.06 -1.78
C ALA A 91 20.94 40.66 -1.15
N THR A 92 22.14 40.19 -0.80
CA THR A 92 22.39 38.87 -0.19
C THR A 92 21.90 38.73 1.24
N GLU A 93 21.27 39.78 1.80
CA GLU A 93 20.67 39.80 3.13
C GLU A 93 19.15 39.55 3.07
N GLU A 94 18.53 39.32 4.23
CA GLU A 94 17.07 39.11 4.40
C GLU A 94 16.20 40.29 3.90
N THR A 95 16.81 41.39 3.46
CA THR A 95 16.12 42.57 2.89
C THR A 95 15.42 42.28 1.55
N SER A 96 15.74 41.15 0.91
CA SER A 96 15.09 40.68 -0.32
C SER A 96 13.87 39.79 -0.08
N ALA A 97 13.61 39.36 1.16
CA ALA A 97 12.52 38.48 1.52
C ALA A 97 11.13 39.05 1.16
N ASN A 98 10.16 38.16 0.95
CA ASN A 98 8.76 38.49 0.70
C ASN A 98 8.50 39.35 -0.54
N ARG A 99 9.38 39.27 -1.54
CA ARG A 99 9.31 40.07 -2.77
C ARG A 99 9.56 39.21 -4.00
N ALA A 100 9.10 39.69 -5.15
CA ALA A 100 9.40 39.08 -6.44
C ALA A 100 10.37 39.97 -7.23
N PHE A 101 11.30 39.32 -7.92
CA PHE A 101 12.26 39.97 -8.80
C PHE A 101 12.21 39.41 -10.21
N LYS A 102 12.55 40.24 -11.19
CA LYS A 102 12.71 39.81 -12.58
C LYS A 102 14.16 39.39 -12.79
N ILE A 103 14.38 38.13 -13.15
CA ILE A 103 15.71 37.65 -13.54
C ILE A 103 15.81 37.69 -15.06
N ALA A 104 16.68 38.55 -15.59
CA ALA A 104 16.96 38.60 -17.02
C ALA A 104 17.95 37.49 -17.40
N LEU A 105 17.64 36.73 -18.44
CA LEU A 105 18.41 35.56 -18.85
C LEU A 105 19.23 35.85 -20.12
N PRO A 106 20.36 35.15 -20.34
CA PRO A 106 21.20 35.33 -21.52
C PRO A 106 20.49 35.25 -22.88
N SER A 107 19.44 34.43 -22.99
CA SER A 107 18.60 34.27 -24.20
C SER A 107 17.70 35.46 -24.50
N GLY A 108 17.60 36.43 -23.58
CA GLY A 108 16.65 37.54 -23.62
C GLY A 108 15.29 37.21 -23.01
N ARG A 109 15.07 35.96 -22.55
CA ARG A 109 13.92 35.59 -21.71
C ARG A 109 14.07 36.18 -20.30
N SER A 110 13.02 36.07 -19.51
CA SER A 110 13.06 36.36 -18.08
C SER A 110 12.16 35.43 -17.31
N VAL A 111 12.53 35.17 -16.05
CA VAL A 111 11.73 34.40 -15.10
C VAL A 111 11.57 35.22 -13.81
N SER A 112 10.41 35.08 -13.15
CA SER A 112 10.19 35.73 -11.86
C SER A 112 10.79 34.87 -10.74
N ALA A 113 11.59 35.46 -9.86
CA ALA A 113 12.04 34.82 -8.64
C ALA A 113 11.23 35.36 -7.46
N LEU A 114 10.40 34.51 -6.85
CA LEU A 114 9.66 34.84 -5.64
C LEU A 114 10.48 34.43 -4.42
N VAL A 115 10.82 35.40 -3.56
CA VAL A 115 11.71 35.18 -2.43
C VAL A 115 10.89 34.99 -1.16
N TYR A 116 11.13 33.89 -0.46
CA TYR A 116 10.41 33.55 0.77
C TYR A 116 11.01 34.21 2.02
N ASP A 117 10.26 34.22 3.12
CA ASP A 117 10.68 34.71 4.44
C ASP A 117 11.55 33.68 5.14
N GLY A 118 12.88 33.92 5.16
CA GLY A 118 13.85 33.00 5.75
C GLY A 118 13.60 32.76 7.23
N ALA A 119 13.38 33.84 7.97
CA ALA A 119 13.19 33.80 9.42
C ALA A 119 11.94 33.01 9.83
N THR A 120 10.80 33.24 9.18
CA THR A 120 9.53 32.57 9.49
C THR A 120 9.56 31.13 9.03
N SER A 121 10.16 30.83 7.87
CA SER A 121 10.34 29.46 7.40
C SER A 121 11.19 28.63 8.37
N ARG A 122 12.30 29.20 8.86
CA ARG A 122 13.11 28.59 9.92
C ARG A 122 12.34 28.43 11.22
N ALA A 123 11.54 29.43 11.60
CA ALA A 123 10.78 29.38 12.84
C ALA A 123 9.69 28.29 12.83
N VAL A 124 9.05 28.07 11.67
CA VAL A 124 8.15 26.94 11.44
C VAL A 124 8.91 25.61 11.58
N ALA A 125 10.08 25.50 10.95
CA ALA A 125 10.81 24.24 10.91
C ALA A 125 11.52 23.87 12.24
N PHE A 126 12.02 24.86 13.01
CA PHE A 126 12.97 24.59 14.09
C PHE A 126 12.77 25.38 15.40
N GLU A 127 11.90 26.40 15.43
CA GLU A 127 11.81 27.33 16.58
C GLU A 127 10.46 27.30 17.30
N GLY A 128 9.67 26.24 17.09
CA GLY A 128 8.40 26.01 17.79
C GLY A 128 7.30 27.00 17.41
N LEU A 129 7.37 27.63 16.22
CA LEU A 129 6.32 28.55 15.78
C LEU A 129 4.97 27.84 15.60
N LEU A 130 4.99 26.54 15.29
CA LEU A 130 3.81 25.69 15.15
C LEU A 130 3.19 25.26 16.47
N ASP A 131 3.76 25.62 17.62
CA ASP A 131 3.17 25.30 18.93
C ASP A 131 1.93 26.17 19.25
N ASP A 132 1.75 27.30 18.54
CA ASP A 132 0.66 28.25 18.77
C ASP A 132 0.20 28.90 17.45
N GLY A 133 -1.00 28.56 16.98
CA GLY A 133 -1.55 29.09 15.73
C GLY A 133 -1.85 30.60 15.77
N GLY A 134 -2.11 31.19 16.95
CA GLY A 134 -2.32 32.62 17.11
C GLY A 134 -1.02 33.40 16.90
N ARG A 135 0.06 32.94 17.54
CA ARG A 135 1.43 33.46 17.33
C ARG A 135 1.86 33.26 15.89
N PHE A 136 1.52 32.13 15.27
CA PHE A 136 1.83 31.88 13.87
C PHE A 136 1.11 32.88 12.95
N ALA A 137 -0.19 33.11 13.14
CA ALA A 137 -0.94 34.12 12.39
C ALA A 137 -0.35 35.52 12.55
N GLU A 138 -0.02 35.93 13.78
CA GLU A 138 0.60 37.24 14.05
C GLU A 138 1.96 37.37 13.38
N ARG A 139 2.76 36.29 13.38
CA ARG A 139 4.04 36.26 12.69
C ARG A 139 3.89 36.41 11.18
N LEU A 140 2.92 35.71 10.58
CA LEU A 140 2.63 35.79 9.15
C LEU A 140 2.13 37.18 8.75
N MET A 141 1.20 37.77 9.50
CA MET A 141 0.67 39.10 9.20
C MET A 141 1.75 40.18 9.38
N GLY A 142 2.52 40.12 10.48
CA GLY A 142 3.59 41.10 10.74
C GLY A 142 4.73 41.02 9.73
N ALA A 143 5.04 39.85 9.18
CA ALA A 143 6.05 39.71 8.12
C ALA A 143 5.60 40.36 6.79
N ALA A 144 4.29 40.59 6.60
CA ALA A 144 3.74 41.20 5.40
C ALA A 144 3.73 42.73 5.44
N ASP A 145 3.89 43.35 6.62
CA ASP A 145 3.69 44.80 6.80
C ASP A 145 4.59 45.66 5.89
N ASP A 146 5.84 45.24 5.66
CA ASP A 146 6.82 46.00 4.89
C ASP A 146 6.70 45.80 3.37
N THR A 147 6.20 44.64 2.91
CA THR A 147 6.28 44.22 1.50
C THR A 147 4.93 43.93 0.85
N GLY A 148 3.86 43.81 1.66
CA GLY A 148 2.51 43.44 1.21
C GLY A 148 2.36 41.96 0.85
N LEU A 149 3.31 41.11 1.23
CA LEU A 149 3.28 39.65 1.01
C LEU A 149 4.02 38.94 2.15
N THR A 150 3.63 37.72 2.47
CA THR A 150 4.50 36.78 3.17
C THR A 150 4.46 35.44 2.45
N VAL A 151 5.63 34.90 2.16
CA VAL A 151 5.79 33.57 1.57
C VAL A 151 6.63 32.75 2.53
N VAL A 152 6.14 31.57 2.88
CA VAL A 152 6.86 30.64 3.77
C VAL A 152 7.18 29.38 2.98
N ALA A 153 8.42 28.92 3.10
CA ALA A 153 8.99 27.79 2.40
C ALA A 153 9.44 26.73 3.41
N THR A 154 8.67 25.66 3.55
CA THR A 154 8.93 24.63 4.56
C THR A 154 8.67 23.25 3.99
N ASP A 155 9.30 22.25 4.59
CA ASP A 155 8.97 20.85 4.35
C ASP A 155 7.50 20.60 4.75
N GLY A 156 6.75 19.89 3.92
CA GLY A 156 5.38 19.48 4.22
C GLY A 156 5.29 18.61 5.47
N GLU A 157 6.34 17.83 5.75
CA GLU A 157 6.47 17.02 6.97
C GLU A 157 6.50 17.87 8.25
N SER A 158 6.77 19.19 8.15
CA SER A 158 6.65 20.11 9.28
C SER A 158 5.26 20.08 9.91
N TYR A 159 4.21 19.84 9.12
CA TYR A 159 2.82 19.89 9.56
C TYR A 159 2.31 18.49 9.93
N GLY A 160 2.68 18.02 11.12
CA GLY A 160 2.16 16.79 11.74
C GLY A 160 3.17 15.65 11.86
N HIS A 161 4.24 15.62 11.05
CA HIS A 161 5.30 14.61 11.16
C HIS A 161 6.45 15.08 12.06
N HIS A 162 7.10 16.20 11.73
CA HIS A 162 8.17 16.80 12.53
C HIS A 162 7.63 17.55 13.75
N HIS A 163 6.51 18.28 13.58
CA HIS A 163 5.84 19.00 14.66
C HIS A 163 4.45 18.43 14.88
N LYS A 164 4.25 17.78 16.01
CA LYS A 164 2.97 17.18 16.39
C LYS A 164 1.90 18.28 16.44
N PHE A 165 0.78 18.07 15.74
CA PHE A 165 -0.33 19.03 15.61
C PHE A 165 0.02 20.33 14.85
N GLY A 166 1.17 20.39 14.16
CA GLY A 166 1.54 21.57 13.37
C GLY A 166 0.50 21.92 12.29
N GLU A 167 -0.19 20.93 11.73
CA GLU A 167 -1.32 21.09 10.83
C GLU A 167 -2.51 21.83 11.47
N MET A 168 -2.76 21.62 12.75
CA MET A 168 -3.81 22.33 13.49
C MET A 168 -3.43 23.79 13.73
N ALA A 169 -2.16 24.05 14.06
CA ALA A 169 -1.65 25.41 14.21
C ALA A 169 -1.71 26.18 12.89
N LEU A 170 -1.38 25.53 11.77
CA LEU A 170 -1.57 26.10 10.44
C LEU A 170 -3.05 26.39 10.16
N ALA A 171 -3.96 25.42 10.38
CA ALA A 171 -5.39 25.60 10.15
C ALA A 171 -5.96 26.77 10.96
N TYR A 172 -5.63 26.86 12.26
CA TYR A 172 -6.02 27.96 13.12
C TYR A 172 -5.45 29.30 12.66
N ALA A 173 -4.17 29.33 12.24
CA ALA A 173 -3.55 30.54 11.76
C ALA A 173 -4.24 31.08 10.50
N LEU A 174 -4.55 30.20 9.54
CA LEU A 174 -5.26 30.55 8.32
C LEU A 174 -6.67 31.07 8.60
N ASP A 175 -7.43 30.40 9.48
CA ASP A 175 -8.77 30.84 9.90
C ASP A 175 -8.73 32.23 10.55
N ARG A 176 -7.80 32.45 11.48
CA ARG A 176 -7.60 33.75 12.15
C ARG A 176 -7.25 34.87 11.15
N ILE A 177 -6.39 34.59 10.18
CA ILE A 177 -6.00 35.55 9.13
C ILE A 177 -7.20 35.92 8.26
N GLU A 178 -8.01 34.94 7.85
CA GLU A 178 -9.20 35.21 7.04
C GLU A 178 -10.29 35.96 7.83
N ALA A 179 -10.47 35.61 9.10
CA ALA A 179 -11.46 36.22 9.97
C ALA A 179 -11.11 37.67 10.36
N SER A 180 -9.83 38.04 10.45
CA SER A 180 -9.43 39.41 10.79
C SER A 180 -9.75 40.40 9.67
N GLY A 181 -9.70 39.94 8.41
CA GLY A 181 -9.82 40.79 7.22
C GLY A 181 -8.62 41.72 6.99
N GLU A 182 -7.56 41.61 7.80
CA GLU A 182 -6.34 42.43 7.72
C GLU A 182 -5.40 41.96 6.61
N ALA A 183 -5.40 40.66 6.32
CA ALA A 183 -4.67 40.05 5.22
C ALA A 183 -5.55 39.08 4.43
N ARG A 184 -5.12 38.74 3.20
CA ARG A 184 -5.85 37.84 2.32
C ARG A 184 -4.96 36.68 1.90
N LEU A 185 -5.43 35.45 2.15
CA LEU A 185 -4.77 34.25 1.62
C LEU A 185 -4.74 34.28 0.08
N THR A 186 -3.62 33.86 -0.49
CA THR A 186 -3.38 33.82 -1.93
C THR A 186 -2.41 32.69 -2.27
N ASN A 187 -2.24 32.39 -3.55
CA ASN A 187 -1.11 31.61 -4.04
C ASN A 187 -0.12 32.49 -4.83
N ALA A 188 1.08 31.95 -5.06
CA ALA A 188 2.18 32.64 -5.73
C ALA A 188 1.80 33.12 -7.13
N ALA A 189 1.21 32.26 -7.97
CA ALA A 189 0.81 32.59 -9.33
C ALA A 189 -0.20 33.75 -9.39
N SER A 190 -1.27 33.68 -8.59
CA SER A 190 -2.30 34.73 -8.50
C SER A 190 -1.74 36.04 -7.94
N TRP A 191 -0.78 35.98 -7.02
CA TRP A 191 -0.12 37.18 -6.50
C TRP A 191 0.79 37.83 -7.55
N LEU A 192 1.62 37.06 -8.25
CA LEU A 192 2.52 37.54 -9.31
C LEU A 192 1.76 38.11 -10.50
N GLU A 193 0.61 37.54 -10.88
CA GLU A 193 -0.25 38.07 -11.94
C GLU A 193 -0.76 39.48 -11.63
N ARG A 194 -1.04 39.77 -10.35
CA ARG A 194 -1.48 41.09 -9.89
C ARG A 194 -0.34 42.04 -9.56
N ASN A 195 0.84 41.49 -9.26
CA ASN A 195 2.04 42.22 -8.83
C ASN A 195 3.25 41.76 -9.64
N PRO A 196 3.29 42.01 -10.96
CA PRO A 196 4.40 41.57 -11.80
C PRO A 196 5.70 42.27 -11.36
N PRO A 197 6.82 41.55 -11.21
CA PRO A 197 8.06 42.14 -10.71
C PRO A 197 8.64 43.14 -11.70
N THR A 198 8.88 44.36 -11.22
CA THR A 198 9.48 45.46 -12.01
C THR A 198 10.96 45.64 -11.73
N VAL A 199 11.43 45.20 -10.57
CA VAL A 199 12.83 45.30 -10.14
C VAL A 199 13.61 44.11 -10.70
N GLU A 200 14.71 44.40 -11.42
CA GLU A 200 15.63 43.38 -11.89
C GLU A 200 16.54 42.91 -10.76
N ALA A 201 16.80 41.61 -10.70
CA ALA A 201 17.78 41.03 -9.78
C ALA A 201 18.75 40.10 -10.48
N ARG A 202 19.93 39.95 -9.90
CA ARG A 202 20.92 38.92 -10.22
C ARG A 202 20.90 37.90 -9.10
N ILE A 203 20.87 36.62 -9.46
CA ILE A 203 20.99 35.52 -8.52
C ILE A 203 22.46 35.28 -8.15
N LEU A 204 22.68 34.68 -6.98
CA LEU A 204 23.93 34.03 -6.64
C LEU A 204 23.98 32.68 -7.37
N ASP A 205 24.93 32.54 -8.29
CA ASP A 205 24.99 31.43 -9.24
C ASP A 205 26.35 30.69 -9.11
N PRO A 206 26.38 29.37 -8.79
CA PRO A 206 25.26 28.54 -8.35
C PRO A 206 24.98 28.71 -6.85
N SER A 207 23.72 28.52 -6.42
CA SER A 207 23.35 28.54 -5.00
C SER A 207 22.23 27.56 -4.65
N SER A 208 22.06 27.27 -3.36
CA SER A 208 20.94 26.49 -2.80
C SER A 208 20.53 27.05 -1.43
N TRP A 209 19.36 26.67 -0.90
CA TRP A 209 18.97 27.09 0.45
C TRP A 209 19.70 26.35 1.58
N SER A 210 20.11 25.10 1.35
CA SER A 210 20.56 24.17 2.40
C SER A 210 22.08 24.05 2.47
N CYS A 211 22.82 24.77 1.60
CA CYS A 211 24.28 24.82 1.62
C CYS A 211 24.79 26.26 1.48
N SER A 212 25.54 26.73 2.48
CA SER A 212 26.22 28.03 2.42
C SER A 212 27.36 28.09 1.38
N HIS A 213 27.75 26.94 0.83
CA HIS A 213 28.82 26.80 -0.17
C HIS A 213 28.23 26.58 -1.58
N GLY A 214 27.12 27.25 -1.88
CA GLY A 214 26.42 27.15 -3.16
C GLY A 214 25.71 25.81 -3.31
N VAL A 215 26.23 24.94 -4.17
CA VAL A 215 25.77 23.53 -4.34
C VAL A 215 26.80 22.51 -3.86
N GLY A 216 27.80 22.93 -3.08
CA GLY A 216 28.88 22.08 -2.57
C GLY A 216 28.40 20.86 -1.78
N ARG A 217 27.23 20.92 -1.12
CA ARG A 217 26.65 19.79 -0.36
C ARG A 217 26.52 18.50 -1.18
N TRP A 218 26.41 18.57 -2.51
CA TRP A 218 26.17 17.37 -3.34
C TRP A 218 27.42 16.83 -4.05
N PHE A 219 28.59 17.42 -3.82
CA PHE A 219 29.83 16.95 -4.45
C PHE A 219 31.14 17.27 -3.69
N GLU A 220 31.11 18.08 -2.63
CA GLU A 220 32.29 18.51 -1.88
C GLU A 220 32.25 18.07 -0.42
N ASP A 221 33.43 18.03 0.21
CA ASP A 221 33.56 18.01 1.67
C ASP A 221 33.36 19.42 2.27
N CYS A 222 32.19 20.01 2.01
CA CYS A 222 31.91 21.41 2.34
C CYS A 222 31.66 21.66 3.84
N GLY A 223 31.76 20.63 4.68
CA GLY A 223 31.56 20.73 6.13
C GLY A 223 30.11 20.93 6.58
N CYS A 224 29.15 21.02 5.65
CA CYS A 224 27.72 21.06 5.96
C CYS A 224 27.28 19.68 6.49
N ARG A 225 27.23 19.56 7.82
CA ARG A 225 26.94 18.33 8.56
C ARG A 225 25.64 18.44 9.34
N MET A 226 24.90 17.34 9.43
CA MET A 226 23.72 17.22 10.28
C MET A 226 24.12 16.95 11.74
N ASP A 227 25.14 16.13 11.96
CA ASP A 227 25.67 15.81 13.28
C ASP A 227 27.18 16.13 13.37
N PRO A 228 27.54 17.39 13.66
CA PRO A 228 28.94 17.77 13.80
C PRO A 228 29.65 17.08 14.99
N GLY A 229 28.93 16.39 15.88
CA GLY A 229 29.47 15.73 17.07
C GLY A 229 30.22 14.42 16.79
N ASN A 230 29.95 13.76 15.66
CA ASN A 230 30.49 12.43 15.35
C ASN A 230 31.90 12.44 14.73
N GLY A 231 32.45 13.62 14.43
CA GLY A 231 33.77 13.74 13.78
C GLY A 231 33.79 13.22 12.33
N TRP A 232 32.63 12.95 11.74
CA TRP A 232 32.49 12.48 10.37
C TRP A 232 32.83 13.57 9.34
N HIS A 233 33.21 13.12 8.15
CA HIS A 233 33.58 13.94 6.99
C HIS A 233 32.68 13.63 5.79
N GLN A 234 32.63 14.55 4.83
CA GLN A 234 31.80 14.41 3.62
C GLN A 234 32.63 14.13 2.36
N ARG A 235 33.87 13.64 2.53
CA ARG A 235 34.79 13.31 1.42
C ARG A 235 34.25 12.26 0.45
N TRP A 236 33.22 11.50 0.84
CA TRP A 236 32.57 10.49 0.02
C TRP A 236 31.69 11.07 -1.10
N ARG A 237 31.21 12.31 -0.94
CA ARG A 237 30.19 12.92 -1.83
C ARG A 237 30.66 13.09 -3.28
N GLY A 238 31.88 13.60 -3.46
CA GLY A 238 32.51 13.79 -4.76
C GLY A 238 32.76 12.45 -5.48
N PRO A 239 33.45 11.48 -4.85
CA PRO A 239 33.64 10.14 -5.39
C PRO A 239 32.33 9.43 -5.76
N LEU A 240 31.29 9.51 -4.91
CA LEU A 240 29.98 8.92 -5.23
C LEU A 240 29.36 9.54 -6.49
N ARG A 241 29.36 10.88 -6.57
CA ARG A 241 28.83 11.58 -7.75
C ARG A 241 29.62 11.22 -9.01
N ALA A 242 30.96 11.16 -8.92
CA ALA A 242 31.81 10.76 -10.04
C ALA A 242 31.55 9.31 -10.50
N ALA A 243 31.28 8.39 -9.57
CA ALA A 243 30.87 7.01 -9.90
C ALA A 243 29.56 6.99 -10.69
N PHE A 244 28.56 7.76 -10.27
CA PHE A 244 27.29 7.89 -10.99
C PHE A 244 27.44 8.57 -12.35
N GLU A 245 28.22 9.63 -12.46
CA GLU A 245 28.50 10.29 -13.74
C GLU A 245 29.20 9.34 -14.72
N THR A 246 30.18 8.55 -14.24
CA THR A 246 30.88 7.53 -15.03
C THR A 246 29.91 6.45 -15.53
N LEU A 247 29.02 5.96 -14.66
CA LEU A 247 27.99 4.99 -15.06
C LEU A 247 27.01 5.58 -16.09
N ARG A 248 26.52 6.80 -15.86
CA ARG A 248 25.59 7.48 -16.78
C ARG A 248 26.20 7.65 -18.16
N ASP A 249 27.41 8.18 -18.24
CA ASP A 249 28.05 8.48 -19.51
C ASP A 249 28.41 7.20 -20.27
N GLY A 250 28.91 6.17 -19.54
CA GLY A 250 29.14 4.84 -20.10
C GLY A 250 27.86 4.18 -20.63
N ALA A 251 26.76 4.24 -19.87
CA ALA A 251 25.48 3.67 -20.26
C ALA A 251 24.88 4.38 -21.47
N ARG A 252 24.90 5.72 -21.50
CA ARG A 252 24.43 6.50 -22.66
C ARG A 252 25.22 6.18 -23.93
N ALA A 253 26.55 6.08 -23.83
CA ALA A 253 27.40 5.70 -24.97
C ALA A 253 27.07 4.29 -25.49
N ALA A 254 26.82 3.34 -24.58
CA ALA A 254 26.45 1.97 -24.93
C ALA A 254 25.03 1.86 -25.52
N LEU A 255 24.10 2.73 -25.11
CA LEU A 255 22.71 2.75 -25.56
C LEU A 255 22.50 3.51 -26.87
N GLN A 256 23.41 4.40 -27.25
CA GLN A 256 23.23 5.28 -28.41
C GLN A 256 22.92 4.51 -29.72
N PRO A 257 23.68 3.47 -30.13
CA PRO A 257 23.41 2.77 -31.38
C PRO A 257 22.04 2.09 -31.40
N LEU A 258 21.59 1.61 -30.23
CA LEU A 258 20.28 0.99 -30.09
C LEU A 258 19.16 2.04 -30.16
N GLY A 259 19.34 3.18 -29.50
CA GLY A 259 18.36 4.27 -29.51
C GLY A 259 18.10 4.80 -30.93
N GLU A 260 19.16 4.99 -31.73
CA GLU A 260 19.06 5.48 -33.13
C GLU A 260 18.25 4.54 -34.05
N GLY A 261 18.17 3.24 -33.72
CA GLY A 261 17.29 2.30 -34.41
C GLY A 261 15.84 2.38 -33.90
N LEU A 262 15.67 2.43 -32.58
CA LEU A 262 14.36 2.35 -31.91
C LEU A 262 13.52 3.62 -32.04
N PHE A 263 14.15 4.79 -32.12
CA PHE A 263 13.46 6.09 -32.13
C PHE A 263 13.87 6.94 -33.32
N SER A 264 12.93 7.72 -33.87
CA SER A 264 13.22 8.68 -34.93
C SER A 264 14.10 9.83 -34.44
N ASP A 265 13.94 10.20 -33.17
CA ASP A 265 14.79 11.11 -32.41
C ASP A 265 14.84 10.63 -30.94
N PRO A 266 15.92 9.94 -30.53
CA PRO A 266 16.04 9.39 -29.18
C PRO A 266 16.02 10.45 -28.07
N ALA A 267 16.54 11.65 -28.33
CA ALA A 267 16.56 12.72 -27.32
C ALA A 267 15.14 13.25 -27.09
N THR A 268 14.42 13.53 -28.18
CA THR A 268 13.01 13.96 -28.11
C THR A 268 12.13 12.88 -27.47
N ALA A 269 12.32 11.60 -27.82
CA ALA A 269 11.56 10.49 -27.21
C ALA A 269 11.82 10.36 -25.71
N ARG A 270 13.09 10.50 -25.27
CA ARG A 270 13.44 10.51 -23.85
C ARG A 270 12.75 11.65 -23.11
N ASP A 271 12.79 12.86 -23.65
CA ASP A 271 12.22 14.03 -22.98
C ASP A 271 10.68 13.96 -22.91
N ALA A 272 10.03 13.40 -23.94
CA ALA A 272 8.57 13.19 -23.98
C ALA A 272 8.08 11.99 -23.15
N TYR A 273 8.99 11.09 -22.72
CA TYR A 273 8.60 9.88 -21.96
C TYR A 273 7.81 10.19 -20.69
N GLY A 274 8.02 11.36 -20.08
CA GLY A 274 7.26 11.86 -18.91
C GLY A 274 5.73 11.78 -19.05
N GLU A 275 5.21 11.85 -20.26
CA GLU A 275 3.78 11.70 -20.56
C GLU A 275 3.23 10.31 -20.18
N VAL A 276 4.08 9.29 -20.30
CA VAL A 276 3.72 7.86 -20.22
C VAL A 276 4.53 7.06 -19.19
N ILE A 277 5.40 7.70 -18.39
CA ILE A 277 6.10 7.04 -17.28
C ILE A 277 5.09 6.34 -16.37
N GLY A 278 5.35 5.05 -16.11
CA GLY A 278 4.52 4.19 -15.27
C GLY A 278 3.22 3.70 -15.92
N ARG A 279 3.02 3.98 -17.21
CA ARG A 279 1.78 3.67 -17.97
C ARG A 279 2.07 2.87 -19.23
N LYS A 280 2.48 1.62 -19.06
CA LYS A 280 2.89 0.75 -20.18
C LYS A 280 1.77 0.58 -21.21
N GLU A 281 0.52 0.55 -20.76
CA GLU A 281 -0.68 0.46 -21.59
C GLU A 281 -0.86 1.65 -22.54
N VAL A 282 -0.40 2.85 -22.15
CA VAL A 282 -0.44 4.05 -23.00
C VAL A 282 0.80 4.16 -23.87
N PHE A 283 1.93 3.61 -23.42
CA PHE A 283 3.16 3.58 -24.20
C PHE A 283 2.98 2.95 -25.58
N ALA A 284 2.19 1.88 -25.68
CA ALA A 284 1.90 1.22 -26.96
C ALA A 284 1.22 2.14 -27.99
N THR A 285 0.43 3.12 -27.52
CA THR A 285 -0.22 4.12 -28.37
C THR A 285 0.62 5.37 -28.58
N TRP A 286 1.57 5.66 -27.69
CA TRP A 286 2.49 6.80 -27.76
C TRP A 286 3.72 6.51 -28.65
N TYR A 287 4.29 5.31 -28.52
CA TYR A 287 5.53 4.92 -29.21
C TYR A 287 5.48 5.05 -30.74
N PRO A 288 4.37 4.74 -31.45
CA PRO A 288 4.29 4.91 -32.89
C PRO A 288 4.63 6.32 -33.39
N ASP A 289 4.39 7.37 -32.60
CA ASP A 289 4.70 8.76 -32.96
C ASP A 289 6.20 9.10 -32.80
N HIS A 290 6.95 8.25 -32.10
CA HIS A 290 8.39 8.39 -31.85
C HIS A 290 9.23 7.29 -32.50
N ALA A 291 8.60 6.34 -33.17
CA ALA A 291 9.22 5.12 -33.68
C ALA A 291 10.30 5.40 -34.75
N GLY A 292 11.45 4.73 -34.61
CA GLY A 292 12.58 4.82 -35.53
C GLY A 292 12.48 3.87 -36.73
N VAL A 293 13.64 3.60 -37.34
CA VAL A 293 13.76 2.72 -38.52
C VAL A 293 13.68 1.23 -38.18
N GLU A 294 13.95 0.86 -36.93
CA GLU A 294 13.89 -0.50 -36.39
C GLU A 294 13.00 -0.52 -35.14
N PRO A 295 11.67 -0.32 -35.29
CA PRO A 295 10.80 -0.19 -34.14
C PRO A 295 10.65 -1.51 -33.37
N ASP A 296 10.81 -1.44 -32.06
CA ASP A 296 10.61 -2.54 -31.13
C ASP A 296 10.09 -1.96 -29.81
N LEU A 297 8.81 -2.21 -29.54
CA LEU A 297 8.10 -1.61 -28.40
C LEU A 297 8.76 -1.97 -27.06
N GLU A 298 9.15 -3.22 -26.87
CA GLU A 298 9.70 -3.70 -25.59
C GLU A 298 11.11 -3.17 -25.38
N ARG A 299 11.93 -3.16 -26.44
CA ARG A 299 13.28 -2.61 -26.36
C ARG A 299 13.26 -1.09 -26.22
N ALA A 300 12.31 -0.39 -26.84
CA ALA A 300 12.11 1.05 -26.69
C ALA A 300 11.73 1.42 -25.25
N TRP A 301 10.77 0.69 -24.66
CA TRP A 301 10.41 0.87 -23.25
C TRP A 301 11.61 0.60 -22.33
N ALA A 302 12.28 -0.54 -22.51
CA ALA A 302 13.46 -0.89 -21.71
C ALA A 302 14.58 0.14 -21.82
N TRP A 303 14.80 0.70 -23.03
CA TRP A 303 15.77 1.77 -23.25
C TRP A 303 15.41 3.01 -22.42
N LEU A 304 14.15 3.44 -22.43
CA LEU A 304 13.68 4.59 -21.65
C LEU A 304 13.73 4.35 -20.13
N GLU A 305 13.45 3.13 -19.68
CA GLU A 305 13.57 2.76 -18.27
C GLU A 305 15.01 2.79 -17.76
N VAL A 306 16.00 2.41 -18.58
CA VAL A 306 17.42 2.60 -18.21
C VAL A 306 17.70 4.08 -17.99
N HIS A 307 17.26 4.95 -18.90
CA HIS A 307 17.40 6.40 -18.73
C HIS A 307 16.70 6.93 -17.48
N ARG A 308 15.52 6.41 -17.12
CA ARG A 308 14.83 6.76 -15.88
C ARG A 308 15.65 6.39 -14.65
N HIS A 309 16.27 5.20 -14.62
CA HIS A 309 17.15 4.79 -13.53
C HIS A 309 18.44 5.63 -13.44
N LEU A 310 19.04 5.97 -14.60
CA LEU A 310 20.22 6.85 -14.66
C LEU A 310 19.95 8.25 -14.13
N LEU A 311 18.72 8.75 -14.26
CA LEU A 311 18.29 10.02 -13.68
C LEU A 311 18.01 9.90 -12.18
N ALA A 312 17.26 8.85 -11.78
CA ALA A 312 16.84 8.63 -10.40
C ALA A 312 18.01 8.46 -9.41
N MET A 313 19.17 7.94 -9.86
CA MET A 313 20.36 7.81 -8.99
C MET A 313 20.97 9.16 -8.56
N PHE A 314 20.49 10.30 -9.07
CA PHE A 314 20.91 11.64 -8.67
C PHE A 314 19.93 12.35 -7.72
N THR A 315 18.95 11.64 -7.17
CA THR A 315 18.00 12.19 -6.17
C THR A 315 18.75 12.84 -5.01
N SER A 316 18.41 14.09 -4.67
CA SER A 316 19.24 14.95 -3.80
C SER A 316 19.43 14.45 -2.37
N CYS A 317 18.48 13.68 -1.81
CA CYS A 317 18.48 13.23 -0.43
C CYS A 317 19.69 12.32 -0.09
N ALA A 318 20.22 11.61 -1.09
CA ALA A 318 21.39 10.76 -0.94
C ALA A 318 22.66 11.50 -0.50
N TRP A 319 22.74 12.83 -0.69
CA TRP A 319 23.89 13.63 -0.24
C TRP A 319 23.57 14.50 0.98
N PHE A 320 22.35 14.46 1.50
CA PHE A 320 21.94 15.38 2.56
C PHE A 320 22.59 15.06 3.91
N PHE A 321 22.61 13.77 4.26
CA PHE A 321 23.16 13.26 5.52
C PHE A 321 24.68 13.12 5.48
N ASP A 322 25.25 12.70 6.62
CA ASP A 322 26.70 12.70 6.85
C ASP A 322 27.40 11.40 6.43
N GLU A 323 26.63 10.35 6.16
CA GLU A 323 27.15 9.01 5.93
C GLU A 323 26.51 8.34 4.71
N VAL A 324 27.37 7.74 3.86
CA VAL A 324 27.02 7.15 2.57
C VAL A 324 26.33 5.80 2.69
N THR A 325 26.44 5.12 3.83
CA THR A 325 25.74 3.85 4.09
C THR A 325 24.31 4.03 4.63
N GLY A 326 23.82 5.28 4.70
CA GLY A 326 22.45 5.61 5.08
C GLY A 326 21.39 5.12 4.09
N ILE A 327 20.12 5.18 4.49
CA ILE A 327 18.99 4.66 3.70
C ILE A 327 18.89 5.38 2.35
N GLU A 328 19.04 6.69 2.34
CA GLU A 328 18.87 7.55 1.17
C GLU A 328 19.95 7.30 0.10
N PRO A 329 21.27 7.31 0.41
CA PRO A 329 22.28 6.91 -0.56
C PRO A 329 22.04 5.50 -1.13
N ILE A 330 21.63 4.55 -0.28
CA ILE A 330 21.36 3.17 -0.74
C ILE A 330 20.23 3.13 -1.77
N GLN A 331 19.20 3.97 -1.67
CA GLN A 331 18.18 4.06 -2.73
C GLN A 331 18.78 4.47 -4.08
N ASN A 332 19.69 5.44 -4.09
CA ASN A 332 20.35 5.86 -5.33
C ASN A 332 21.26 4.75 -5.89
N ILE A 333 21.95 4.00 -5.03
CA ILE A 333 22.76 2.84 -5.44
C ILE A 333 21.88 1.76 -6.10
N ARG A 334 20.65 1.54 -5.60
CA ARG A 334 19.70 0.62 -6.25
C ARG A 334 19.40 1.04 -7.68
N HIS A 335 19.14 2.33 -7.90
CA HIS A 335 18.90 2.83 -9.26
C HIS A 335 20.12 2.67 -10.17
N ALA A 336 21.32 2.95 -9.66
CA ALA A 336 22.58 2.72 -10.39
C ALA A 336 22.77 1.24 -10.75
N ALA A 337 22.52 0.32 -9.81
CA ALA A 337 22.62 -1.11 -10.01
C ALA A 337 21.60 -1.63 -11.04
N CYS A 338 20.34 -1.19 -10.96
CA CYS A 338 19.31 -1.52 -11.94
C CYS A 338 19.68 -1.03 -13.34
N ALA A 339 20.19 0.20 -13.47
CA ALA A 339 20.64 0.73 -14.75
C ALA A 339 21.77 -0.12 -15.36
N ALA A 340 22.78 -0.50 -14.55
CA ALA A 340 23.89 -1.35 -14.99
C ALA A 340 23.40 -2.76 -15.42
N GLY A 341 22.52 -3.37 -14.64
CA GLY A 341 21.94 -4.68 -14.95
C GLY A 341 21.08 -4.67 -16.22
N GLN A 342 20.19 -3.67 -16.36
CA GLN A 342 19.33 -3.52 -17.53
C GLN A 342 20.14 -3.20 -18.80
N LEU A 343 21.19 -2.37 -18.69
CA LEU A 343 22.10 -2.10 -19.79
C LEU A 343 22.73 -3.40 -20.33
N ARG A 344 23.23 -4.25 -19.43
CA ARG A 344 23.78 -5.55 -19.78
C ARG A 344 22.78 -6.43 -20.50
N LEU A 345 21.52 -6.46 -20.07
CA LEU A 345 20.47 -7.23 -20.72
C LEU A 345 20.10 -6.67 -22.10
N LEU A 346 20.06 -5.34 -22.23
CA LEU A 346 19.53 -4.67 -23.42
C LEU A 346 20.54 -4.60 -24.57
N CYS A 347 21.82 -4.41 -24.27
CA CYS A 347 22.88 -4.29 -25.29
C CYS A 347 24.16 -5.10 -25.00
N GLY A 348 24.19 -5.91 -23.94
CA GLY A 348 25.33 -6.79 -23.64
C GLY A 348 26.52 -6.10 -22.98
N VAL A 349 26.45 -4.79 -22.70
CA VAL A 349 27.52 -4.03 -22.04
C VAL A 349 27.35 -4.11 -20.53
N ASP A 350 28.33 -4.68 -19.83
CA ASP A 350 28.33 -4.81 -18.37
C ASP A 350 29.23 -3.75 -17.74
N LEU A 351 28.62 -2.74 -17.11
CA LEU A 351 29.32 -1.69 -16.37
C LEU A 351 29.38 -1.95 -14.85
N THR A 352 28.80 -3.06 -14.39
CA THR A 352 28.77 -3.43 -12.96
C THR A 352 30.18 -3.52 -12.35
N PRO A 353 31.18 -4.13 -13.01
CA PRO A 353 32.53 -4.19 -12.45
C PRO A 353 33.17 -2.81 -12.23
N GLN A 354 32.92 -1.86 -13.12
CA GLN A 354 33.42 -0.49 -12.98
C GLN A 354 32.69 0.24 -11.85
N LEU A 355 31.36 0.11 -11.78
CA LEU A 355 30.56 0.67 -10.69
C LEU A 355 31.04 0.17 -9.32
N LEU A 356 31.24 -1.15 -9.17
CA LEU A 356 31.75 -1.73 -7.93
C LEU A 356 33.13 -1.17 -7.55
N ALA A 357 34.05 -1.07 -8.51
CA ALA A 357 35.39 -0.53 -8.28
C ALA A 357 35.35 0.95 -7.84
N ASP A 358 34.48 1.75 -8.45
CA ASP A 358 34.32 3.16 -8.10
C ASP A 358 33.69 3.33 -6.70
N LEU A 359 32.71 2.50 -6.36
CA LEU A 359 32.08 2.50 -5.03
C LEU A 359 33.04 2.00 -3.93
N GLU A 360 33.87 1.00 -4.22
CA GLU A 360 34.88 0.48 -3.29
C GLU A 360 35.92 1.55 -2.93
N ALA A 361 36.22 2.47 -3.86
CA ALA A 361 37.16 3.56 -3.66
C ALA A 361 36.58 4.75 -2.83
N ILE A 362 35.28 4.73 -2.50
CA ILE A 362 34.65 5.83 -1.78
C ILE A 362 35.16 5.88 -0.33
N PRO A 363 35.62 7.05 0.16
CA PRO A 363 36.01 7.20 1.56
C PRO A 363 34.76 7.41 2.44
N GLY A 364 33.96 6.36 2.67
CA GLY A 364 32.83 6.37 3.62
C GLY A 364 33.29 6.42 5.08
N ASN A 365 32.48 6.95 6.00
CA ASN A 365 32.87 7.01 7.42
C ASN A 365 32.73 5.64 8.11
N LEU A 366 31.79 4.80 7.65
CA LEU A 366 31.52 3.47 8.20
C LEU A 366 31.99 2.32 7.29
N GLY A 367 32.65 2.63 6.17
CA GLY A 367 32.93 1.69 5.09
C GLY A 367 31.97 1.87 3.92
N VAL A 368 31.95 0.89 3.01
CA VAL A 368 31.19 0.92 1.74
C VAL A 368 30.52 -0.41 1.43
N GLU A 369 30.67 -1.40 2.29
CA GLU A 369 30.14 -2.76 2.11
C GLU A 369 28.64 -2.77 1.81
N PRO A 370 27.78 -1.97 2.47
CA PRO A 370 26.35 -1.90 2.13
C PRO A 370 26.06 -1.41 0.71
N LEU A 371 26.92 -0.54 0.14
CA LEU A 371 26.77 -0.06 -1.24
C LEU A 371 27.07 -1.20 -2.21
N LEU A 372 28.14 -1.96 -1.95
CA LEU A 372 28.56 -3.09 -2.78
C LEU A 372 27.51 -4.21 -2.74
N GLU A 373 26.99 -4.53 -1.55
CA GLU A 373 25.91 -5.50 -1.37
C GLU A 373 24.64 -5.07 -2.13
N ALA A 374 24.31 -3.77 -2.12
CA ALA A 374 23.20 -3.26 -2.91
C ALA A 374 23.47 -3.46 -4.42
N VAL A 375 24.67 -3.18 -4.92
CA VAL A 375 24.96 -3.45 -6.34
C VAL A 375 24.84 -4.93 -6.67
N ASP A 376 25.41 -5.82 -5.85
CA ASP A 376 25.30 -7.27 -6.07
C ASP A 376 23.84 -7.76 -6.06
N THR A 377 23.01 -7.19 -5.18
CA THR A 377 21.59 -7.55 -5.05
C THR A 377 20.78 -7.09 -6.26
N TYR A 378 20.98 -5.85 -6.71
CA TYR A 378 20.09 -5.19 -7.67
C TYR A 378 20.61 -5.20 -9.12
N SER A 379 21.89 -5.52 -9.37
CA SER A 379 22.47 -5.65 -10.72
C SER A 379 22.12 -6.97 -11.41
N VAL A 380 21.85 -8.03 -10.63
CA VAL A 380 21.44 -9.36 -11.12
C VAL A 380 19.93 -9.52 -11.22
N ALA A 381 19.15 -8.57 -10.70
CA ALA A 381 17.70 -8.60 -10.74
C ALA A 381 17.22 -8.12 -12.12
N PRO A 382 16.67 -8.98 -13.00
CA PRO A 382 16.03 -8.50 -14.21
C PRO A 382 14.66 -7.93 -13.86
N GLU A 383 14.45 -6.65 -14.14
CA GLU A 383 13.12 -6.18 -14.50
C GLU A 383 13.14 -5.57 -15.88
N VAL A 384 13.05 -6.47 -16.85
CA VAL A 384 12.15 -6.25 -17.98
C VAL A 384 10.75 -6.04 -17.38
N ILE A 385 10.35 -4.77 -17.28
CA ILE A 385 8.94 -4.36 -17.25
C ILE A 385 8.41 -4.58 -18.67
N SER A 386 8.26 -5.85 -19.06
CA SER A 386 7.46 -6.25 -20.20
C SER A 386 6.36 -7.17 -19.74
N GLU A 387 5.11 -6.73 -19.90
CA GLU A 387 3.90 -7.57 -19.89
C GLU A 387 3.93 -8.66 -18.82
N ARG A 388 3.73 -8.27 -17.56
CA ARG A 388 3.48 -9.24 -16.50
C ARG A 388 2.02 -9.17 -16.09
N PRO A 389 1.30 -10.31 -16.00
CA PRO A 389 -0.06 -10.32 -15.46
C PRO A 389 -0.08 -9.64 -14.08
N ALA A 390 -1.23 -9.07 -13.73
CA ALA A 390 -1.47 -8.22 -12.55
C ALA A 390 -1.03 -8.83 -11.20
N PHE A 391 -0.66 -10.10 -11.20
CA PHE A 391 -0.10 -10.83 -10.09
C PHE A 391 1.28 -11.41 -10.46
N TYR A 392 2.38 -10.71 -10.17
CA TYR A 392 3.69 -11.37 -10.17
C TYR A 392 4.49 -11.03 -8.92
N LEU A 393 4.38 -11.92 -7.94
CA LEU A 393 5.43 -12.16 -6.95
C LEU A 393 6.25 -13.34 -7.53
N PRO A 394 7.44 -13.10 -8.12
CA PRO A 394 8.20 -14.11 -8.91
C PRO A 394 8.55 -15.39 -8.18
N GLU A 395 8.49 -15.33 -6.86
CA GLU A 395 9.15 -16.27 -6.01
C GLU A 395 8.21 -17.41 -5.69
N ARG A 396 8.73 -18.62 -5.93
CA ARG A 396 8.11 -19.82 -5.41
C ARG A 396 8.14 -19.74 -3.89
N ARG A 397 6.97 -19.71 -3.25
CA ARG A 397 6.84 -19.61 -1.80
C ARG A 397 5.98 -20.74 -1.26
N ALA A 398 6.21 -21.05 0.01
CA ALA A 398 5.37 -21.93 0.80
C ALA A 398 4.78 -21.14 1.97
N GLY A 399 3.58 -21.53 2.41
CA GLY A 399 2.91 -20.92 3.54
C GLY A 399 1.91 -21.82 4.23
N VAL A 400 1.31 -21.26 5.29
CA VAL A 400 0.33 -21.94 6.12
C VAL A 400 -1.01 -21.23 6.06
N LEU A 401 -2.08 -22.00 5.88
CA LEU A 401 -3.45 -21.55 6.13
C LEU A 401 -3.78 -21.77 7.61
N LEU A 402 -3.98 -20.68 8.36
CA LEU A 402 -4.40 -20.72 9.75
C LEU A 402 -5.20 -19.45 10.10
N PRO A 403 -6.50 -19.54 10.45
CA PRO A 403 -7.25 -18.40 10.94
C PRO A 403 -6.67 -17.87 12.27
N VAL A 404 -6.76 -16.56 12.50
CA VAL A 404 -6.30 -15.95 13.76
C VAL A 404 -7.06 -16.52 14.98
N SER A 405 -8.37 -16.80 14.83
CA SER A 405 -9.19 -17.44 15.88
C SER A 405 -8.68 -18.83 16.28
N ALA A 406 -7.99 -19.52 15.37
CA ALA A 406 -7.44 -20.84 15.57
C ALA A 406 -6.02 -20.83 16.16
N LEU A 407 -5.40 -19.65 16.40
CA LEU A 407 -4.12 -19.58 17.08
C LEU A 407 -4.21 -20.22 18.48
N GLY A 408 -3.18 -20.99 18.82
CA GLY A 408 -2.99 -21.53 20.16
C GLY A 408 -2.73 -20.41 21.17
N GLY A 409 -3.08 -20.63 22.43
CA GLY A 409 -2.84 -19.68 23.51
C GLY A 409 -3.94 -19.69 24.58
N GLU A 410 -3.82 -18.79 25.55
CA GLU A 410 -4.79 -18.64 26.64
C GLU A 410 -6.15 -18.13 26.16
N GLY A 411 -7.19 -18.37 26.97
CA GLY A 411 -8.55 -17.91 26.73
C GLY A 411 -9.37 -18.75 25.73
N PRO A 412 -10.60 -18.28 25.42
CA PRO A 412 -11.61 -19.04 24.66
C PRO A 412 -11.45 -18.96 23.14
N ILE A 413 -10.57 -18.11 22.61
CA ILE A 413 -10.33 -17.90 21.18
C ILE A 413 -8.88 -17.47 20.97
N GLY A 414 -8.28 -17.82 19.83
CA GLY A 414 -7.01 -17.24 19.39
C GLY A 414 -7.05 -15.72 19.35
N SER A 415 -5.90 -15.09 19.58
CA SER A 415 -5.80 -13.63 19.67
C SER A 415 -4.51 -13.12 19.03
N LEU A 416 -4.46 -11.80 18.84
CA LEU A 416 -3.29 -11.12 18.26
C LEU A 416 -2.02 -11.23 19.13
N ASP A 417 -2.14 -11.58 20.43
CA ASP A 417 -0.97 -11.84 21.28
C ASP A 417 -0.17 -13.07 20.80
N GLY A 418 -0.84 -14.11 20.25
CA GLY A 418 -0.19 -15.33 19.77
C GLY A 418 0.37 -15.25 18.35
N ALA A 419 0.13 -14.15 17.64
CA ALA A 419 0.50 -14.04 16.23
C ALA A 419 2.02 -13.99 16.00
N ARG A 420 2.78 -13.36 16.92
CA ARG A 420 4.24 -13.23 16.78
C ARG A 420 4.96 -14.57 16.84
N ASP A 421 4.58 -15.41 17.80
CA ASP A 421 5.17 -16.75 17.95
C ASP A 421 4.89 -17.62 16.73
N PHE A 422 3.69 -17.49 16.15
CA PHE A 422 3.35 -18.18 14.91
C PHE A 422 4.19 -17.69 13.72
N ILE A 423 4.33 -16.37 13.55
CA ILE A 423 5.19 -15.77 12.53
C ILE A 423 6.64 -16.23 12.66
N ASP A 424 7.17 -16.30 13.89
CA ASP A 424 8.52 -16.79 14.16
C ASP A 424 8.68 -18.27 13.77
N SER A 425 7.67 -19.10 14.03
CA SER A 425 7.68 -20.50 13.58
C SER A 425 7.64 -20.62 12.06
N LEU A 426 6.83 -19.81 11.37
CA LEU A 426 6.82 -19.75 9.91
C LEU A 426 8.20 -19.37 9.36
N ALA A 427 8.78 -18.28 9.84
CA ALA A 427 10.09 -17.81 9.40
C ALA A 427 11.18 -18.87 9.65
N ARG A 428 11.18 -19.54 10.80
CA ARG A 428 12.13 -20.63 11.10
C ARG A 428 11.96 -21.86 10.20
N SER A 429 10.73 -22.13 9.75
CA SER A 429 10.43 -23.20 8.79
C SER A 429 10.79 -22.85 7.34
N GLY A 430 11.23 -21.61 7.07
CA GLY A 430 11.47 -21.12 5.71
C GLY A 430 10.19 -20.79 4.92
N MET A 431 9.01 -20.98 5.52
CA MET A 431 7.74 -20.53 4.97
C MET A 431 7.63 -19.01 5.07
N SER A 432 7.03 -18.39 4.06
CA SER A 432 6.99 -16.94 3.90
C SER A 432 5.60 -16.40 3.56
N LEU A 433 4.56 -17.22 3.69
CA LEU A 433 3.16 -16.78 3.59
C LEU A 433 2.37 -17.28 4.81
N TRP A 434 1.51 -16.42 5.32
CA TRP A 434 0.45 -16.78 6.27
C TRP A 434 -0.89 -16.40 5.65
N GLN A 435 -1.66 -17.40 5.25
CA GLN A 435 -3.04 -17.18 4.84
C GLN A 435 -3.96 -17.22 6.05
N ILE A 436 -4.74 -16.15 6.19
CA ILE A 436 -5.78 -15.99 7.19
C ILE A 436 -7.14 -16.12 6.52
N LEU A 437 -8.16 -16.37 7.33
CA LEU A 437 -9.55 -16.17 6.93
C LEU A 437 -9.95 -14.70 7.20
N PRO A 438 -11.15 -14.25 6.79
CA PRO A 438 -11.57 -12.88 7.01
C PRO A 438 -11.43 -12.47 8.49
N LEU A 439 -10.82 -11.30 8.74
CA LEU A 439 -10.56 -10.78 10.08
C LEU A 439 -11.75 -10.04 10.69
N VAL A 440 -12.87 -10.06 9.99
CA VAL A 440 -14.08 -9.34 10.33
C VAL A 440 -14.81 -10.01 11.49
N PRO A 441 -15.65 -9.27 12.26
CA PRO A 441 -16.46 -9.88 13.30
C PRO A 441 -17.39 -10.94 12.72
N THR A 442 -17.58 -12.02 13.46
CA THR A 442 -18.37 -13.17 13.01
C THR A 442 -19.83 -13.05 13.46
N ASP A 443 -20.69 -13.86 12.87
CA ASP A 443 -22.00 -14.16 13.44
C ASP A 443 -21.88 -14.95 14.77
N ASP A 444 -23.03 -15.25 15.37
CA ASP A 444 -23.09 -15.98 16.64
C ASP A 444 -22.62 -17.44 16.52
N LEU A 445 -22.52 -17.97 15.30
CA LEU A 445 -21.99 -19.31 15.00
C LEU A 445 -20.48 -19.29 14.71
N GLY A 446 -19.87 -18.11 14.67
CA GLY A 446 -18.43 -17.97 14.53
C GLY A 446 -17.92 -17.94 13.09
N SER A 447 -18.80 -17.84 12.10
CA SER A 447 -18.41 -17.84 10.69
C SER A 447 -17.76 -16.52 10.28
N PRO A 448 -16.52 -16.52 9.76
CA PRO A 448 -15.89 -15.31 9.21
C PRO A 448 -16.47 -14.92 7.84
N TYR A 449 -17.31 -15.77 7.24
CA TYR A 449 -18.01 -15.52 5.97
C TYR A 449 -19.41 -14.91 6.17
N SER A 450 -19.86 -14.78 7.42
CA SER A 450 -21.12 -14.17 7.81
C SER A 450 -20.81 -13.14 8.89
N SER A 451 -20.66 -11.88 8.48
CA SER A 451 -20.11 -10.82 9.34
C SER A 451 -21.07 -9.67 9.58
N TRP A 452 -20.93 -9.00 10.72
CA TRP A 452 -21.61 -7.74 11.01
C TRP A 452 -21.02 -6.54 10.24
N SER A 453 -19.79 -6.65 9.72
CA SER A 453 -19.15 -5.59 8.93
C SER A 453 -18.02 -6.14 8.09
N THR A 454 -18.00 -5.84 6.79
CA THR A 454 -16.88 -6.23 5.93
C THR A 454 -15.64 -5.35 6.04
N LEU A 455 -15.76 -4.17 6.66
CA LEU A 455 -14.68 -3.17 6.75
C LEU A 455 -13.96 -3.17 8.10
N SER A 456 -14.62 -3.63 9.16
CA SER A 456 -14.07 -3.58 10.51
C SER A 456 -13.33 -4.86 10.87
N GLY A 457 -12.19 -4.74 11.55
CA GLY A 457 -11.59 -5.90 12.21
C GLY A 457 -12.34 -6.34 13.47
N ASN A 458 -12.22 -7.62 13.81
CA ASN A 458 -12.96 -8.25 14.91
C ASN A 458 -12.38 -7.90 16.30
N PRO A 459 -13.08 -7.12 17.14
CA PRO A 459 -12.61 -6.79 18.49
C PRO A 459 -12.38 -8.03 19.37
N ASP A 460 -13.05 -9.15 19.10
CA ASP A 460 -12.87 -10.39 19.86
C ASP A 460 -11.50 -11.03 19.64
N LEU A 461 -10.75 -10.62 18.60
CA LEU A 461 -9.39 -11.09 18.36
C LEU A 461 -8.32 -10.27 19.12
N VAL A 462 -8.69 -9.13 19.72
CA VAL A 462 -7.77 -8.28 20.49
C VAL A 462 -7.06 -9.10 21.58
N GLY A 463 -5.74 -8.89 21.67
CA GLY A 463 -4.89 -9.46 22.69
C GLY A 463 -5.01 -8.71 24.02
N LEU A 464 -5.56 -9.36 25.04
CA LEU A 464 -5.73 -8.78 26.37
C LEU A 464 -4.41 -8.61 27.11
N ALA A 465 -3.43 -9.52 26.90
CA ALA A 465 -2.11 -9.37 27.50
C ALA A 465 -1.37 -8.15 26.92
N GLY A 466 -1.57 -7.88 25.63
CA GLY A 466 -1.13 -6.63 25.00
C GLY A 466 -1.70 -5.38 25.66
N CYS A 467 -3.00 -5.36 25.94
CA CYS A 467 -3.64 -4.26 26.67
C CYS A 467 -3.13 -4.12 28.11
N ASP A 468 -2.95 -5.23 28.83
CA ASP A 468 -2.44 -5.24 30.20
C ASP A 468 -0.99 -4.72 30.29
N ARG A 469 -0.11 -5.12 29.35
CA ARG A 469 1.29 -4.64 29.29
C ARG A 469 1.42 -3.13 29.15
N VAL A 470 0.45 -2.46 28.54
CA VAL A 470 0.39 -0.99 28.41
C VAL A 470 -0.49 -0.34 29.48
N GLY A 471 -0.93 -1.11 30.47
CA GLY A 471 -1.70 -0.65 31.60
C GLY A 471 -3.15 -0.24 31.27
N LEU A 472 -3.72 -0.73 30.17
CA LEU A 472 -5.16 -0.54 29.85
C LEU A 472 -6.08 -1.47 30.64
N LEU A 473 -5.51 -2.50 31.24
CA LEU A 473 -6.19 -3.39 32.18
C LEU A 473 -5.42 -3.37 33.51
N ALA A 474 -6.15 -3.54 34.61
CA ALA A 474 -5.57 -3.68 35.95
C ALA A 474 -5.40 -5.17 36.28
N GLY A 475 -4.74 -5.92 35.37
CA GLY A 475 -4.78 -7.37 35.29
C GLY A 475 -5.97 -7.85 34.47
N ALA A 476 -5.72 -8.52 33.35
CA ALA A 476 -6.78 -9.23 32.62
C ALA A 476 -7.36 -10.32 33.52
N ALA A 477 -8.69 -10.45 33.58
CA ALA A 477 -9.30 -11.57 34.28
C ALA A 477 -8.88 -12.86 33.59
N GLU A 478 -8.43 -13.85 34.37
CA GLU A 478 -8.06 -15.16 33.85
C GLU A 478 -9.23 -15.74 33.03
N LEU A 479 -9.02 -15.82 31.72
CA LEU A 479 -9.96 -16.44 30.82
C LEU A 479 -9.68 -17.95 30.80
N PRO A 480 -10.71 -18.81 30.92
CA PRO A 480 -10.49 -20.25 30.89
C PRO A 480 -9.87 -20.63 29.55
N HIS A 481 -8.73 -21.33 29.58
CA HIS A 481 -8.14 -21.91 28.39
C HIS A 481 -9.11 -22.95 27.80
N ARG A 482 -9.24 -22.94 26.46
CA ARG A 482 -10.07 -23.88 25.71
C ARG A 482 -9.28 -24.48 24.53
N GLU A 483 -9.38 -25.79 24.35
CA GLU A 483 -8.77 -26.49 23.21
C GLU A 483 -9.50 -26.24 21.89
N ARG A 484 -10.77 -25.81 21.96
CA ARG A 484 -11.60 -25.39 20.82
C ARG A 484 -12.08 -23.95 21.05
N VAL A 485 -12.38 -23.22 19.98
CA VAL A 485 -12.94 -21.86 20.10
C VAL A 485 -14.31 -21.97 20.79
N ASP A 486 -14.52 -21.12 21.80
CA ASP A 486 -15.79 -20.98 22.49
C ASP A 486 -16.32 -19.57 22.26
N TYR A 487 -17.15 -19.42 21.23
CA TYR A 487 -17.72 -18.13 20.83
C TYR A 487 -18.65 -17.53 21.90
N ALA A 488 -19.34 -18.38 22.66
CA ALA A 488 -20.20 -17.94 23.76
C ALA A 488 -19.36 -17.32 24.90
N LEU A 489 -18.30 -18.01 25.36
CA LEU A 489 -17.39 -17.45 26.36
C LEU A 489 -16.61 -16.25 25.83
N THR A 490 -16.31 -16.21 24.54
CA THR A 490 -15.68 -15.05 23.90
C THR A 490 -16.60 -13.83 24.01
N ARG A 491 -17.87 -13.95 23.62
CA ARG A 491 -18.89 -12.90 23.77
C ARG A 491 -19.12 -12.50 25.22
N ASP A 492 -19.26 -13.49 26.11
CA ASP A 492 -19.79 -13.27 27.46
C ASP A 492 -18.69 -12.89 28.47
N LEU A 493 -17.42 -13.27 28.23
CA LEU A 493 -16.30 -13.03 29.15
C LEU A 493 -15.13 -12.23 28.54
N LYS A 494 -14.75 -12.49 27.28
CA LYS A 494 -13.59 -11.81 26.66
C LYS A 494 -13.96 -10.42 26.16
N ARG A 495 -15.04 -10.29 25.40
CA ARG A 495 -15.49 -9.01 24.82
C ARG A 495 -15.70 -7.92 25.87
N PRO A 496 -16.33 -8.16 27.04
CA PRO A 496 -16.44 -7.16 28.09
C PRO A 496 -15.08 -6.64 28.58
N GLN A 497 -14.02 -7.45 28.56
CA GLN A 497 -12.67 -7.02 28.92
C GLN A 497 -12.02 -6.18 27.82
N VAL A 498 -12.25 -6.50 26.55
CA VAL A 498 -11.83 -5.65 25.43
C VAL A 498 -12.49 -4.27 25.53
N LEU A 499 -13.79 -4.23 25.81
CA LEU A 499 -14.51 -2.98 26.05
C LEU A 499 -14.00 -2.25 27.30
N ALA A 500 -13.65 -2.97 28.39
CA ALA A 500 -13.04 -2.34 29.56
C ALA A 500 -11.68 -1.70 29.23
N ALA A 501 -10.84 -2.35 28.42
CA ALA A 501 -9.58 -1.78 27.94
C ALA A 501 -9.82 -0.55 27.05
N ALA A 502 -10.84 -0.61 26.17
CA ALA A 502 -11.23 0.52 25.33
C ALA A 502 -11.72 1.71 26.18
N GLN A 503 -12.53 1.46 27.21
CA GLN A 503 -12.97 2.48 28.16
C GLN A 503 -11.79 3.08 28.93
N ALA A 504 -10.85 2.25 29.39
CA ALA A 504 -9.64 2.72 30.07
C ALA A 504 -8.72 3.55 29.15
N LEU A 505 -8.78 3.36 27.84
CA LEU A 505 -8.10 4.24 26.87
C LEU A 505 -8.80 5.59 26.77
N LEU A 506 -10.13 5.60 26.67
CA LEU A 506 -10.94 6.82 26.61
C LEU A 506 -10.81 7.67 27.87
N ASP A 507 -10.72 7.03 29.04
CA ASP A 507 -10.62 7.71 30.33
C ASP A 507 -9.21 8.27 30.61
N ARG A 508 -8.21 7.93 29.78
CA ARG A 508 -6.80 8.31 29.97
C ARG A 508 -6.27 9.08 28.77
N PRO A 509 -6.59 10.39 28.67
CA PRO A 509 -6.12 11.23 27.55
C PRO A 509 -4.60 11.42 27.54
N ASP A 510 -3.91 11.10 28.63
CA ASP A 510 -2.45 11.08 28.78
C ASP A 510 -1.81 9.77 28.28
N HIS A 511 -2.60 8.73 28.02
CA HIS A 511 -2.08 7.46 27.50
C HIS A 511 -1.43 7.67 26.11
N PRO A 512 -0.28 7.02 25.80
CA PRO A 512 0.41 7.20 24.52
C PRO A 512 -0.49 6.94 23.29
N TRP A 513 -1.45 6.02 23.41
CA TRP A 513 -2.39 5.69 22.33
C TRP A 513 -3.60 6.62 22.22
N ALA A 514 -3.82 7.57 23.13
CA ALA A 514 -5.01 8.43 23.09
C ALA A 514 -5.02 9.34 21.85
N ALA A 515 -3.86 9.87 21.46
CA ALA A 515 -3.72 10.66 20.23
C ALA A 515 -3.85 9.82 18.96
N GLU A 516 -3.46 8.54 19.00
CA GLU A 516 -3.68 7.60 17.89
C GLU A 516 -5.16 7.24 17.74
N LEU A 517 -5.86 7.02 18.85
CA LEU A 517 -7.30 6.81 18.87
C LEU A 517 -8.05 8.02 18.29
N ALA A 518 -7.69 9.24 18.69
CA ALA A 518 -8.33 10.45 18.15
C ALA A 518 -8.17 10.54 16.61
N ARG A 519 -6.95 10.31 16.10
CA ARG A 519 -6.68 10.28 14.65
C ARG A 519 -7.41 9.15 13.93
N PHE A 520 -7.51 7.97 14.56
CA PHE A 520 -8.27 6.85 14.01
C PHE A 520 -9.75 7.22 13.86
N ILE A 521 -10.35 7.81 14.90
CA ILE A 521 -11.75 8.24 14.89
C ILE A 521 -12.01 9.30 13.81
N GLU A 522 -11.10 10.25 13.64
CA GLU A 522 -11.22 11.32 12.64
C GLU A 522 -11.14 10.78 11.20
N ARG A 523 -10.27 9.80 10.94
CA ARG A 523 -9.99 9.32 9.58
C ARG A 523 -10.85 8.14 9.13
N ALA A 524 -11.37 7.34 10.06
CA ALA A 524 -12.10 6.11 9.75
C ALA A 524 -13.62 6.35 9.78
N SER A 525 -14.18 6.92 8.72
CA SER A 525 -15.65 7.07 8.57
C SER A 525 -16.37 5.73 8.73
N TRP A 526 -15.86 4.67 8.12
CA TRP A 526 -16.39 3.29 8.26
C TRP A 526 -16.45 2.82 9.73
N ALA A 527 -15.53 3.25 10.59
CA ALA A 527 -15.53 2.86 12.00
C ALA A 527 -16.70 3.49 12.75
N THR A 528 -17.19 4.64 12.30
CA THR A 528 -18.41 5.27 12.81
C THR A 528 -19.63 4.46 12.47
N GLU A 529 -19.76 4.03 11.23
CA GLU A 529 -20.89 3.23 10.75
C GLU A 529 -20.93 1.87 11.47
N ALA A 530 -19.79 1.18 11.54
CA ALA A 530 -19.66 -0.08 12.28
C ALA A 530 -19.97 0.09 13.78
N ALA A 531 -19.43 1.12 14.44
CA ALA A 531 -19.72 1.38 15.85
C ALA A 531 -21.20 1.72 16.10
N THR A 532 -21.84 2.42 15.16
CA THR A 532 -23.28 2.71 15.21
C THR A 532 -24.10 1.42 15.13
N PHE A 533 -23.78 0.55 14.18
CA PHE A 533 -24.43 -0.74 14.02
C PHE A 533 -24.24 -1.62 15.28
N TYR A 534 -23.04 -1.64 15.86
CA TYR A 534 -22.77 -2.43 17.08
C TYR A 534 -23.49 -1.88 18.30
N ALA A 535 -23.57 -0.56 18.45
CA ALA A 535 -24.35 0.08 19.50
C ALA A 535 -25.86 -0.20 19.35
N LEU A 536 -26.40 -0.11 18.13
CA LEU A 536 -27.80 -0.47 17.84
C LEU A 536 -28.08 -1.92 18.17
N LYS A 537 -27.24 -2.84 17.67
CA LYS A 537 -27.38 -4.26 17.94
C LYS A 537 -27.34 -4.56 19.44
N ARG A 538 -26.45 -3.90 20.19
CA ARG A 538 -26.39 -4.00 21.67
C ARG A 538 -27.65 -3.45 22.33
N ALA A 539 -28.12 -2.26 21.93
CA ALA A 539 -29.31 -1.62 22.49
C ALA A 539 -30.58 -2.45 22.28
N HIS A 540 -30.63 -3.22 21.20
CA HIS A 540 -31.74 -4.12 20.86
C HIS A 540 -31.48 -5.59 21.26
N GLY A 541 -30.57 -5.84 22.21
CA GLY A 541 -30.37 -7.18 22.79
C GLY A 541 -29.84 -8.23 21.81
N GLY A 542 -29.13 -7.81 20.76
CA GLY A 542 -28.60 -8.67 19.72
C GLY A 542 -29.54 -8.88 18.53
N ALA A 543 -30.76 -8.34 18.57
CA ALA A 543 -31.73 -8.50 17.48
C ALA A 543 -31.17 -8.02 16.13
N PRO A 544 -31.47 -8.71 15.03
CA PRO A 544 -31.03 -8.32 13.69
C PRO A 544 -31.72 -7.03 13.23
N TRP A 545 -31.12 -6.31 12.28
CA TRP A 545 -31.59 -4.96 11.94
C TRP A 545 -33.01 -4.88 11.38
N TRP A 546 -33.52 -5.97 10.77
CA TRP A 546 -34.90 -6.02 10.28
C TRP A 546 -35.96 -6.13 11.39
N GLU A 547 -35.55 -6.39 12.64
CA GLU A 547 -36.42 -6.39 13.83
C GLU A 547 -36.35 -5.06 14.61
N TRP A 548 -35.51 -4.12 14.20
CA TRP A 548 -35.41 -2.80 14.83
C TRP A 548 -36.64 -1.93 14.53
N PRO A 549 -36.90 -0.87 15.32
CA PRO A 549 -37.96 0.09 15.03
C PRO A 549 -37.90 0.60 13.59
N GLU A 550 -39.06 0.81 12.96
CA GLU A 550 -39.19 1.04 11.51
C GLU A 550 -38.23 2.12 10.97
N ALA A 551 -38.11 3.25 11.67
CA ALA A 551 -37.24 4.35 11.27
C ALA A 551 -35.74 3.99 11.30
N LEU A 552 -35.30 3.20 12.28
CA LEU A 552 -33.91 2.69 12.35
C LEU A 552 -33.68 1.57 11.33
N ARG A 553 -34.66 0.67 11.17
CA ARG A 553 -34.64 -0.40 10.16
C ARG A 553 -34.49 0.15 8.74
N ARG A 554 -35.14 1.27 8.44
CA ARG A 554 -35.08 1.94 7.12
C ARG A 554 -33.91 2.92 6.96
N PHE A 555 -33.02 3.00 7.94
CA PHE A 555 -31.89 3.94 7.93
C PHE A 555 -32.35 5.40 7.73
N GLU A 556 -33.44 5.81 8.39
CA GLU A 556 -33.92 7.19 8.30
C GLU A 556 -32.90 8.13 8.99
N PRO A 557 -32.36 9.16 8.30
CA PRO A 557 -31.26 9.97 8.82
C PRO A 557 -31.54 10.59 10.20
N ASP A 558 -32.74 11.13 10.41
CA ASP A 558 -33.13 11.76 11.68
C ASP A 558 -33.19 10.74 12.84
N ALA A 559 -33.63 9.51 12.57
CA ALA A 559 -33.71 8.46 13.57
C ALA A 559 -32.32 7.93 13.94
N VAL A 560 -31.45 7.74 12.93
CA VAL A 560 -30.05 7.37 13.15
C VAL A 560 -29.35 8.48 13.93
N GLU A 561 -29.43 9.74 13.50
CA GLU A 561 -28.82 10.88 14.19
C GLU A 561 -29.34 11.05 15.63
N GLY A 562 -30.64 10.84 15.85
CA GLY A 562 -31.24 10.81 17.18
C GLY A 562 -30.61 9.74 18.07
N PHE A 563 -30.43 8.53 17.54
CA PHE A 563 -29.76 7.43 18.24
C PHE A 563 -28.28 7.75 18.52
N LEU A 564 -27.54 8.30 17.54
CA LEU A 564 -26.14 8.72 17.69
C LEU A 564 -26.00 9.68 18.88
N LYS A 565 -26.90 10.65 19.02
CA LYS A 565 -26.89 11.64 20.11
C LYS A 565 -27.16 11.00 21.48
N GLU A 566 -28.11 10.07 21.55
CA GLU A 566 -28.47 9.39 22.80
C GLU A 566 -27.38 8.40 23.26
N HIS A 567 -26.71 7.75 22.31
CA HIS A 567 -25.77 6.64 22.56
C HIS A 567 -24.30 6.98 22.30
N ASN A 568 -23.92 8.26 22.22
CA ASN A 568 -22.55 8.68 21.87
C ASN A 568 -21.44 7.97 22.66
N LYS A 569 -21.64 7.76 23.97
CA LYS A 569 -20.66 7.06 24.82
C LYS A 569 -20.43 5.61 24.41
N ASP A 570 -21.50 4.89 24.03
CA ASP A 570 -21.37 3.49 23.60
C ASP A 570 -20.70 3.40 22.22
N MET A 571 -20.94 4.39 21.35
CA MET A 571 -20.25 4.47 20.06
C MET A 571 -18.76 4.79 20.21
N GLU A 572 -18.40 5.73 21.07
CA GLU A 572 -16.99 6.04 21.39
C GLU A 572 -16.28 4.81 21.93
N LEU A 573 -16.96 4.04 22.78
CA LEU A 573 -16.47 2.77 23.32
C LEU A 573 -16.19 1.75 22.20
N TRP A 574 -17.13 1.56 21.27
CA TRP A 574 -16.94 0.66 20.12
C TRP A 574 -15.84 1.14 19.17
N ARG A 575 -15.77 2.44 18.87
CA ARG A 575 -14.67 3.01 18.07
C ARG A 575 -13.32 2.77 18.74
N ALA A 576 -13.23 2.92 20.06
CA ALA A 576 -12.01 2.61 20.80
C ALA A 576 -11.67 1.11 20.77
N ALA A 577 -12.66 0.22 20.84
CA ALA A 577 -12.44 -1.22 20.70
C ALA A 577 -11.95 -1.61 19.29
N LEU A 578 -12.53 -1.00 18.24
CA LEU A 578 -12.06 -1.14 16.87
C LEU A 578 -10.62 -0.65 16.71
N PHE A 579 -10.30 0.51 17.28
CA PHE A 579 -8.93 1.03 17.31
C PHE A 579 -7.94 0.05 17.96
N LEU A 580 -8.30 -0.59 19.08
CA LEU A 580 -7.42 -1.57 19.73
C LEU A 580 -7.09 -2.73 18.80
N PHE A 581 -8.06 -3.21 18.02
CA PHE A 581 -7.81 -4.21 16.99
C PHE A 581 -6.85 -3.67 15.92
N GLU A 582 -7.17 -2.53 15.31
CA GLU A 582 -6.38 -1.97 14.20
C GLU A 582 -4.93 -1.68 14.61
N HIS A 583 -4.74 -1.14 15.82
CA HIS A 583 -3.42 -0.85 16.37
C HIS A 583 -2.60 -2.13 16.57
N GLN A 584 -3.21 -3.18 17.15
CA GLN A 584 -2.53 -4.46 17.37
C GLN A 584 -2.28 -5.20 16.05
N TRP A 585 -3.24 -5.25 15.13
CA TRP A 585 -3.08 -5.90 13.83
C TRP A 585 -2.01 -5.20 12.98
N GLY A 586 -1.97 -3.87 12.98
CA GLY A 586 -0.90 -3.11 12.34
C GLY A 586 0.48 -3.47 12.91
N ALA A 587 0.59 -3.76 14.21
CA ALA A 587 1.83 -4.24 14.82
C ALA A 587 2.18 -5.68 14.39
N VAL A 588 1.19 -6.57 14.25
CA VAL A 588 1.38 -7.93 13.71
C VAL A 588 1.86 -7.89 12.27
N ARG A 589 1.25 -7.06 11.42
CA ARG A 589 1.63 -6.92 10.00
C ARG A 589 3.05 -6.39 9.83
N ARG A 590 3.43 -5.34 10.58
CA ARG A 590 4.82 -4.85 10.59
C ARG A 590 5.81 -5.92 11.03
N TYR A 591 5.42 -6.75 12.01
CA TYR A 591 6.26 -7.84 12.49
C TYR A 591 6.43 -8.97 11.46
N ALA A 592 5.35 -9.37 10.78
CA ALA A 592 5.37 -10.35 9.69
C ALA A 592 6.30 -9.88 8.56
N MET A 593 6.13 -8.62 8.12
CA MET A 593 6.95 -7.99 7.09
C MET A 593 8.44 -8.00 7.46
N ALA A 594 8.78 -7.62 8.69
CA ALA A 594 10.17 -7.62 9.19
C ALA A 594 10.81 -9.02 9.23
N ARG A 595 10.01 -10.09 9.16
CA ARG A 595 10.47 -11.49 9.10
C ARG A 595 10.28 -12.14 7.73
N GLY A 596 9.94 -11.34 6.71
CA GLY A 596 9.76 -11.84 5.34
C GLY A 596 8.50 -12.69 5.15
N VAL A 597 7.56 -12.66 6.10
CA VAL A 597 6.28 -13.37 6.01
C VAL A 597 5.22 -12.40 5.47
N ARG A 598 4.61 -12.77 4.34
CA ARG A 598 3.48 -12.02 3.75
C ARG A 598 2.16 -12.55 4.27
N LEU A 599 1.21 -11.65 4.46
CA LEU A 599 -0.16 -11.99 4.87
C LEU A 599 -1.04 -12.15 3.63
N VAL A 600 -1.69 -13.30 3.48
CA VAL A 600 -2.69 -13.55 2.43
C VAL A 600 -4.06 -13.46 3.08
N GLY A 601 -4.80 -12.38 2.79
CA GLY A 601 -6.16 -12.17 3.25
C GLY A 601 -7.18 -12.92 2.41
N ASP A 602 -8.42 -12.83 2.85
CA ASP A 602 -9.55 -13.52 2.27
C ASP A 602 -10.79 -12.61 2.34
N MET A 603 -11.54 -12.52 1.25
CA MET A 603 -12.74 -11.70 1.13
C MET A 603 -13.88 -12.51 0.49
N PRO A 604 -14.94 -12.83 1.26
CA PRO A 604 -16.19 -13.42 0.75
C PRO A 604 -16.79 -12.54 -0.34
N ILE A 605 -17.28 -13.09 -1.45
CA ILE A 605 -18.01 -12.25 -2.42
C ILE A 605 -19.25 -11.62 -1.76
N TYR A 606 -20.08 -12.42 -1.11
CA TYR A 606 -21.31 -11.97 -0.45
C TYR A 606 -21.06 -11.50 0.98
N VAL A 607 -22.03 -10.79 1.52
CA VAL A 607 -21.99 -10.25 2.89
C VAL A 607 -23.10 -10.86 3.74
N GLY A 608 -22.94 -10.84 5.07
CA GLY A 608 -24.01 -11.25 5.98
C GLY A 608 -25.23 -10.33 5.83
N ARG A 609 -26.45 -10.88 5.88
CA ARG A 609 -27.67 -10.05 5.84
C ARG A 609 -27.72 -9.09 7.03
N ASP A 610 -27.36 -9.58 8.21
CA ASP A 610 -27.37 -8.80 9.45
C ASP A 610 -26.04 -8.06 9.64
N SER A 611 -25.79 -7.07 8.77
CA SER A 611 -24.54 -6.32 8.72
C SER A 611 -24.79 -4.84 8.49
N VAL A 612 -23.80 -4.02 8.88
CA VAL A 612 -23.76 -2.60 8.52
C VAL A 612 -23.73 -2.42 7.00
N ASP A 613 -23.07 -3.33 6.29
CA ASP A 613 -22.95 -3.31 4.84
C ASP A 613 -24.32 -3.28 4.17
N VAL A 614 -25.24 -4.15 4.60
CA VAL A 614 -26.60 -4.24 4.06
C VAL A 614 -27.50 -3.17 4.65
N TRP A 615 -27.46 -2.95 5.98
CA TRP A 615 -28.34 -2.03 6.68
C TRP A 615 -28.17 -0.58 6.20
N ALA A 616 -26.94 -0.11 6.04
CA ALA A 616 -26.63 1.26 5.62
C ALA A 616 -26.72 1.45 4.09
N ASN A 617 -26.63 0.37 3.31
CA ASN A 617 -26.57 0.42 1.84
C ASN A 617 -27.66 -0.41 1.17
N GLN A 618 -28.88 -0.43 1.73
CA GLN A 618 -29.98 -1.29 1.26
C GLN A 618 -30.26 -1.17 -0.25
N GLY A 619 -30.03 0.01 -0.84
CA GLY A 619 -30.20 0.25 -2.28
C GLY A 619 -29.18 -0.44 -3.20
N LEU A 620 -28.14 -1.06 -2.65
CA LEU A 620 -27.14 -1.85 -3.38
C LEU A 620 -27.44 -3.36 -3.37
N PHE A 621 -28.56 -3.77 -2.77
CA PHE A 621 -28.94 -5.18 -2.60
C PHE A 621 -30.36 -5.44 -3.08
N GLU A 622 -30.65 -6.69 -3.46
CA GLU A 622 -31.98 -7.12 -3.89
C GLU A 622 -32.93 -7.35 -2.70
N LEU A 623 -33.40 -6.25 -2.11
CA LEU A 623 -34.29 -6.26 -0.94
C LEU A 623 -35.70 -5.76 -1.28
N ASN A 624 -36.70 -6.25 -0.55
CA ASN A 624 -38.04 -5.66 -0.54
C ASN A 624 -38.12 -4.44 0.41
N ALA A 625 -39.27 -3.77 0.45
CA ALA A 625 -39.48 -2.56 1.25
C ALA A 625 -39.38 -2.75 2.78
N ASP A 626 -39.35 -4.00 3.26
CA ASP A 626 -39.17 -4.37 4.66
C ASP A 626 -37.74 -4.85 4.97
N GLY A 627 -36.84 -4.81 3.99
CA GLY A 627 -35.44 -5.24 4.16
C GLY A 627 -35.23 -6.76 4.10
N ALA A 628 -36.20 -7.51 3.57
CA ALA A 628 -36.02 -8.94 3.30
C ALA A 628 -35.49 -9.18 1.88
N PRO A 629 -34.53 -10.11 1.69
CA PRO A 629 -34.04 -10.46 0.37
C PRO A 629 -35.18 -10.96 -0.52
N LEU A 630 -35.18 -10.53 -1.80
CA LEU A 630 -36.04 -11.11 -2.83
C LEU A 630 -35.50 -12.46 -3.28
N ARG A 631 -34.18 -12.53 -3.38
CA ARG A 631 -33.41 -13.73 -3.72
C ARG A 631 -32.16 -13.76 -2.86
N VAL A 632 -31.63 -14.96 -2.66
CA VAL A 632 -30.44 -15.22 -1.85
C VAL A 632 -29.40 -16.00 -2.63
N ALA A 633 -28.16 -15.87 -2.18
CA ALA A 633 -27.03 -16.62 -2.72
C ALA A 633 -27.10 -18.10 -2.36
N GLY A 634 -26.55 -18.91 -3.26
CA GLY A 634 -26.32 -20.33 -3.05
C GLY A 634 -25.50 -20.91 -4.19
N VAL A 635 -25.46 -22.23 -4.26
CA VAL A 635 -24.94 -22.99 -5.41
C VAL A 635 -25.91 -24.12 -5.76
N PRO A 636 -26.03 -24.48 -7.05
CA PRO A 636 -26.91 -25.56 -7.48
C PRO A 636 -26.46 -26.92 -6.93
N PRO A 637 -27.31 -27.96 -7.03
CA PRO A 637 -26.88 -29.33 -6.80
C PRO A 637 -25.65 -29.71 -7.64
N ASP A 638 -24.74 -30.45 -7.02
CA ASP A 638 -23.53 -30.97 -7.65
C ASP A 638 -23.22 -32.41 -7.17
N ALA A 639 -22.04 -32.93 -7.52
CA ALA A 639 -21.64 -34.29 -7.15
C ALA A 639 -21.44 -34.48 -5.63
N TYR A 640 -21.39 -33.40 -4.85
CA TYR A 640 -21.18 -33.41 -3.39
C TYR A 640 -22.46 -33.06 -2.62
N SER A 641 -23.45 -32.40 -3.25
CA SER A 641 -24.74 -32.07 -2.65
C SER A 641 -25.91 -32.28 -3.61
N GLU A 642 -26.82 -33.19 -3.29
CA GLU A 642 -28.05 -33.45 -4.06
C GLU A 642 -29.04 -32.27 -4.05
N THR A 643 -28.97 -31.38 -3.05
CA THR A 643 -29.86 -30.23 -2.87
C THR A 643 -29.16 -28.89 -3.14
N GLY A 644 -27.88 -28.92 -3.51
CA GLY A 644 -27.04 -27.73 -3.58
C GLY A 644 -26.76 -27.15 -2.20
N GLN A 645 -26.42 -25.86 -2.13
CA GLN A 645 -26.22 -25.18 -0.85
C GLN A 645 -26.95 -23.84 -0.87
N LEU A 646 -27.79 -23.62 0.12
CA LEU A 646 -28.50 -22.35 0.33
C LEU A 646 -27.75 -21.56 1.39
N TRP A 647 -27.03 -20.52 0.96
CA TRP A 647 -26.19 -19.74 1.88
C TRP A 647 -26.98 -18.62 2.58
N GLY A 648 -28.02 -18.11 1.94
CA GLY A 648 -28.95 -17.15 2.55
C GLY A 648 -28.46 -15.70 2.54
N ASN A 649 -27.26 -15.41 2.00
CA ASN A 649 -26.77 -14.05 1.83
C ASN A 649 -27.66 -13.26 0.84
N PRO A 650 -27.88 -11.95 1.05
CA PRO A 650 -28.52 -11.11 0.05
C PRO A 650 -27.66 -11.00 -1.21
N LEU A 651 -28.31 -10.92 -2.37
CA LEU A 651 -27.66 -10.67 -3.65
C LEU A 651 -27.48 -9.17 -3.89
N PHE A 652 -26.43 -8.81 -4.64
CA PHE A 652 -26.15 -7.44 -5.03
C PHE A 652 -27.06 -6.98 -6.18
N ASP A 653 -27.51 -5.73 -6.13
CA ASP A 653 -28.00 -5.02 -7.31
C ASP A 653 -26.80 -4.47 -8.08
N TRP A 654 -26.24 -5.30 -8.96
CA TRP A 654 -25.07 -4.93 -9.78
C TRP A 654 -25.32 -3.74 -10.69
N GLU A 655 -26.57 -3.48 -11.10
CA GLU A 655 -26.92 -2.30 -11.89
C GLU A 655 -26.91 -1.03 -11.03
N ALA A 656 -27.34 -1.10 -9.77
CA ALA A 656 -27.20 -0.01 -8.81
C ALA A 656 -25.74 0.31 -8.52
N MET A 657 -24.91 -0.72 -8.26
CA MET A 657 -23.47 -0.53 -8.06
C MET A 657 -22.78 0.03 -9.31
N ALA A 658 -23.17 -0.40 -10.51
CA ALA A 658 -22.59 0.16 -11.73
C ALA A 658 -22.87 1.67 -11.90
N ARG A 659 -24.03 2.16 -11.41
CA ARG A 659 -24.43 3.58 -11.51
C ARG A 659 -23.56 4.51 -10.67
N ASP A 660 -23.00 4.04 -9.55
CA ASP A 660 -22.06 4.81 -8.74
C ASP A 660 -20.58 4.54 -9.09
N GLY A 661 -20.33 3.66 -10.06
CA GLY A 661 -18.98 3.28 -10.46
C GLY A 661 -18.32 2.27 -9.51
N TYR A 662 -19.13 1.45 -8.83
CA TYR A 662 -18.71 0.39 -7.92
C TYR A 662 -17.97 0.88 -6.67
N GLN A 663 -18.35 2.04 -6.11
CA GLN A 663 -17.64 2.63 -4.96
C GLN A 663 -17.55 1.68 -3.76
N TRP A 664 -18.66 1.01 -3.44
CA TRP A 664 -18.69 0.06 -2.34
C TRP A 664 -17.65 -1.07 -2.48
N TRP A 665 -17.45 -1.58 -3.70
CA TRP A 665 -16.45 -2.62 -3.99
C TRP A 665 -15.02 -2.07 -3.94
N ILE A 666 -14.80 -0.85 -4.42
CA ILE A 666 -13.50 -0.16 -4.34
C ILE A 666 -13.09 0.03 -2.88
N GLU A 667 -13.99 0.55 -2.05
CA GLU A 667 -13.76 0.76 -0.61
C GLU A 667 -13.48 -0.55 0.11
N ARG A 668 -14.26 -1.60 -0.17
CA ARG A 668 -14.08 -2.91 0.45
C ARG A 668 -12.74 -3.56 0.13
N VAL A 669 -12.35 -3.53 -1.15
CA VAL A 669 -11.05 -4.07 -1.59
C VAL A 669 -9.90 -3.25 -1.00
N SER A 670 -9.98 -1.92 -1.06
CA SER A 670 -8.98 -1.03 -0.47
C SER A 670 -8.81 -1.33 1.02
N ARG A 671 -9.92 -1.43 1.76
CA ARG A 671 -9.91 -1.67 3.20
C ARG A 671 -9.30 -3.02 3.57
N THR A 672 -9.63 -4.07 2.84
CA THR A 672 -9.12 -5.42 3.11
C THR A 672 -7.61 -5.51 2.80
N LEU A 673 -7.13 -4.78 1.79
CA LEU A 673 -5.70 -4.69 1.46
C LEU A 673 -4.89 -3.85 2.47
N GLU A 674 -5.52 -3.05 3.33
CA GLU A 674 -4.80 -2.46 4.48
C GLU A 674 -4.37 -3.55 5.48
N HIS A 675 -5.12 -4.65 5.56
CA HIS A 675 -4.89 -5.75 6.49
C HIS A 675 -3.96 -6.85 5.96
N CYS A 676 -3.75 -6.95 4.64
CA CYS A 676 -2.99 -8.05 4.03
C CYS A 676 -2.09 -7.57 2.87
N ASP A 677 -1.24 -8.46 2.38
CA ASP A 677 -0.30 -8.19 1.28
C ASP A 677 -0.74 -8.84 -0.05
N ALA A 678 -1.69 -9.77 0.00
CA ALA A 678 -2.39 -10.38 -1.13
C ALA A 678 -3.80 -10.77 -0.69
N LEU A 679 -4.75 -10.83 -1.62
CA LEU A 679 -6.17 -11.02 -1.29
C LEU A 679 -6.81 -12.14 -2.12
N ARG A 680 -7.24 -13.22 -1.48
CA ARG A 680 -8.16 -14.20 -2.07
C ARG A 680 -9.56 -13.59 -2.14
N ILE A 681 -10.17 -13.64 -3.32
CA ILE A 681 -11.59 -13.34 -3.51
C ILE A 681 -12.33 -14.66 -3.62
N ASP A 682 -13.07 -14.97 -2.58
CA ASP A 682 -13.88 -16.18 -2.45
C ASP A 682 -15.08 -16.14 -3.41
N HIS A 683 -15.43 -17.30 -3.95
CA HIS A 683 -16.49 -17.51 -4.91
C HIS A 683 -16.41 -16.56 -6.12
N PHE A 684 -15.22 -16.49 -6.74
CA PHE A 684 -14.94 -15.62 -7.88
C PHE A 684 -15.90 -15.88 -9.07
N ILE A 685 -16.44 -17.10 -9.18
CA ILE A 685 -17.48 -17.46 -10.15
C ILE A 685 -18.61 -16.42 -10.17
N GLY A 686 -19.01 -15.91 -9.01
CA GLY A 686 -20.10 -14.94 -8.84
C GLY A 686 -19.95 -13.64 -9.65
N PHE A 687 -18.72 -13.28 -10.02
CA PHE A 687 -18.47 -12.13 -10.90
C PHE A 687 -18.76 -12.40 -12.37
N ALA A 688 -18.62 -13.64 -12.83
CA ALA A 688 -19.02 -14.06 -14.17
C ALA A 688 -20.51 -14.41 -14.22
N ARG A 689 -20.97 -15.21 -13.25
CA ARG A 689 -22.37 -15.62 -13.07
C ARG A 689 -22.60 -16.08 -11.63
N TYR A 690 -23.78 -15.83 -11.09
CA TYR A 690 -24.16 -16.28 -9.75
C TYR A 690 -25.47 -17.05 -9.75
N TRP A 691 -25.61 -17.97 -8.80
CA TRP A 691 -26.83 -18.74 -8.61
C TRP A 691 -27.77 -18.00 -7.66
N ALA A 692 -28.90 -17.55 -8.18
CA ALA A 692 -29.89 -16.77 -7.45
C ALA A 692 -31.08 -17.65 -7.09
N VAL A 693 -31.30 -17.88 -5.79
CA VAL A 693 -32.40 -18.71 -5.27
C VAL A 693 -33.51 -17.81 -4.73
N PRO A 694 -34.80 -18.06 -5.01
CA PRO A 694 -35.90 -17.36 -4.33
C PRO A 694 -35.75 -17.44 -2.81
N ALA A 695 -35.95 -16.33 -2.10
CA ALA A 695 -35.67 -16.27 -0.65
C ALA A 695 -36.59 -17.19 0.19
N GLU A 696 -37.76 -17.54 -0.35
CA GLU A 696 -38.74 -18.45 0.24
C GLU A 696 -38.49 -19.93 -0.06
N ALA A 697 -37.49 -20.27 -0.88
CA ALA A 697 -37.18 -21.65 -1.24
C ALA A 697 -36.65 -22.45 -0.04
N GLU A 698 -36.98 -23.74 0.01
CA GLU A 698 -36.50 -24.65 1.07
C GLU A 698 -35.02 -25.03 0.86
N ASP A 699 -34.56 -25.07 -0.40
CA ASP A 699 -33.18 -25.36 -0.76
C ASP A 699 -32.79 -24.68 -2.10
N ALA A 700 -31.56 -24.93 -2.56
CA ALA A 700 -30.98 -24.23 -3.70
C ALA A 700 -31.47 -24.73 -5.09
N ARG A 701 -32.32 -25.77 -5.17
CA ARG A 701 -32.72 -26.37 -6.47
C ARG A 701 -33.56 -25.43 -7.33
N GLU A 702 -34.31 -24.53 -6.71
CA GLU A 702 -35.20 -23.59 -7.39
C GLU A 702 -34.48 -22.34 -7.92
N GLY A 703 -33.15 -22.27 -7.77
CA GLY A 703 -32.38 -21.14 -8.26
C GLY A 703 -32.19 -21.10 -9.78
N SER A 704 -31.53 -20.04 -10.24
CA SER A 704 -31.14 -19.87 -11.64
C SER A 704 -29.82 -19.12 -11.76
N TRP A 705 -29.06 -19.41 -12.83
CA TRP A 705 -27.83 -18.69 -13.14
C TRP A 705 -28.15 -17.30 -13.71
N ILE A 706 -27.60 -16.27 -13.08
CA ILE A 706 -27.71 -14.88 -13.51
C ILE A 706 -26.31 -14.37 -13.87
N PRO A 707 -26.14 -13.60 -14.97
CA PRO A 707 -24.87 -12.97 -15.29
C PRO A 707 -24.39 -12.04 -14.16
N GLY A 708 -23.11 -12.13 -13.82
CA GLY A 708 -22.45 -11.21 -12.90
C GLY A 708 -21.99 -9.92 -13.62
N PRO A 709 -21.32 -9.00 -12.89
CA PRO A 709 -20.83 -7.73 -13.43
C PRO A 709 -19.66 -7.88 -14.42
N GLY A 710 -19.03 -9.07 -14.48
CA GLY A 710 -17.87 -9.35 -15.31
C GLY A 710 -16.69 -8.45 -15.00
N ARG A 711 -16.00 -7.99 -16.05
CA ARG A 711 -14.77 -7.20 -15.94
C ARG A 711 -14.99 -5.79 -15.37
N ALA A 712 -16.20 -5.25 -15.47
CA ALA A 712 -16.48 -3.83 -15.18
C ALA A 712 -16.15 -3.43 -13.74
N VAL A 713 -16.45 -4.28 -12.76
CA VAL A 713 -16.12 -4.03 -11.34
C VAL A 713 -14.60 -4.04 -11.11
N PHE A 714 -13.88 -4.96 -11.74
CA PHE A 714 -12.42 -5.04 -11.63
C PHE A 714 -11.73 -3.89 -12.35
N ASP A 715 -12.27 -3.44 -13.48
CA ASP A 715 -11.78 -2.25 -14.18
C ASP A 715 -11.94 -0.99 -13.33
N ALA A 716 -13.06 -0.85 -12.61
CA ALA A 716 -13.27 0.25 -11.68
C ALA A 716 -12.29 0.18 -10.49
N ILE A 717 -12.11 -1.01 -9.90
CA ILE A 717 -11.12 -1.26 -8.84
C ILE A 717 -9.71 -0.92 -9.32
N SER A 718 -9.29 -1.42 -10.48
CA SER A 718 -7.96 -1.16 -11.03
C SER A 718 -7.75 0.31 -11.40
N LYS A 719 -8.78 0.99 -11.91
CA LYS A 719 -8.73 2.43 -12.17
C LYS A 719 -8.54 3.24 -10.88
N ALA A 720 -9.17 2.83 -9.78
CA ALA A 720 -9.12 3.54 -8.50
C ALA A 720 -7.87 3.22 -7.68
N LEU A 721 -7.44 1.95 -7.66
CA LEU A 721 -6.43 1.44 -6.72
C LEU A 721 -5.14 0.94 -7.41
N GLY A 722 -5.10 0.90 -8.74
CA GLY A 722 -3.99 0.37 -9.52
C GLY A 722 -4.03 -1.17 -9.65
N HIS A 723 -2.88 -1.76 -9.97
CA HIS A 723 -2.74 -3.22 -10.03
C HIS A 723 -2.68 -3.82 -8.63
N LEU A 724 -3.49 -4.85 -8.38
CA LEU A 724 -3.68 -5.43 -7.05
C LEU A 724 -3.32 -6.91 -7.00
N PRO A 725 -2.74 -7.40 -5.89
CA PRO A 725 -2.38 -8.80 -5.69
C PRO A 725 -3.61 -9.65 -5.33
N LEU A 726 -4.53 -9.82 -6.29
CA LEU A 726 -5.76 -10.61 -6.11
C LEU A 726 -5.57 -12.08 -6.53
N ILE A 727 -6.18 -13.00 -5.80
CA ILE A 727 -6.26 -14.43 -6.12
C ILE A 727 -7.72 -14.77 -6.35
N ALA A 728 -8.03 -15.40 -7.48
CA ALA A 728 -9.38 -15.87 -7.75
C ALA A 728 -9.57 -17.24 -7.09
N GLU A 729 -10.54 -17.36 -6.18
CA GLU A 729 -11.04 -18.67 -5.85
C GLU A 729 -12.03 -19.15 -6.91
N ASP A 730 -11.54 -20.07 -7.74
CA ASP A 730 -12.22 -20.62 -8.90
C ASP A 730 -12.41 -22.15 -8.76
N LEU A 731 -12.96 -22.61 -7.63
CA LEU A 731 -13.31 -24.02 -7.42
C LEU A 731 -14.80 -24.28 -7.71
N GLY A 732 -15.18 -25.55 -7.86
CA GLY A 732 -16.57 -25.96 -8.07
C GLY A 732 -17.02 -25.93 -9.53
N SER A 733 -18.24 -25.48 -9.79
CA SER A 733 -18.90 -25.49 -11.12
C SER A 733 -18.41 -24.36 -12.06
N VAL A 734 -17.10 -24.32 -12.28
CA VAL A 734 -16.42 -23.35 -13.14
C VAL A 734 -16.77 -23.62 -14.60
N ASP A 735 -17.20 -22.59 -15.32
CA ASP A 735 -17.37 -22.66 -16.78
C ASP A 735 -16.31 -21.85 -17.53
N GLU A 736 -16.35 -21.93 -18.86
CA GLU A 736 -15.44 -21.19 -19.74
C GLU A 736 -15.53 -19.67 -19.53
N THR A 737 -16.66 -19.13 -19.07
CA THR A 737 -16.82 -17.69 -18.85
C THR A 737 -16.07 -17.22 -17.60
N THR A 738 -16.11 -18.01 -16.52
CA THR A 738 -15.30 -17.74 -15.32
C THR A 738 -13.82 -17.84 -15.63
N ILE A 739 -13.39 -18.87 -16.36
CA ILE A 739 -11.99 -19.05 -16.78
C ILE A 739 -11.55 -17.86 -17.62
N ALA A 740 -12.34 -17.47 -18.62
CA ALA A 740 -12.03 -16.33 -19.48
C ALA A 740 -11.95 -15.02 -18.69
N LEU A 741 -12.82 -14.79 -17.69
CA LEU A 741 -12.76 -13.61 -16.84
C LEU A 741 -11.48 -13.59 -15.98
N ARG A 742 -11.15 -14.70 -15.31
CA ARG A 742 -9.93 -14.84 -14.52
C ARG A 742 -8.68 -14.56 -15.37
N ASP A 743 -8.61 -15.19 -16.54
CA ASP A 743 -7.46 -15.10 -17.44
C ASP A 743 -7.34 -13.68 -18.04
N ALA A 744 -8.45 -13.06 -18.42
CA ALA A 744 -8.47 -11.67 -18.91
C ALA A 744 -8.06 -10.64 -17.85
N LEU A 745 -8.20 -10.97 -16.56
CA LEU A 745 -7.74 -10.18 -15.44
C LEU A 745 -6.31 -10.54 -14.99
N GLY A 746 -5.74 -11.62 -15.53
CA GLY A 746 -4.41 -12.10 -15.16
C GLY A 746 -4.31 -12.58 -13.71
N LEU A 747 -5.41 -13.12 -13.15
CA LEU A 747 -5.46 -13.56 -11.76
C LEU A 747 -5.05 -15.03 -11.63
N PRO A 748 -4.27 -15.40 -10.60
CA PRO A 748 -4.01 -16.80 -10.29
C PRO A 748 -5.28 -17.47 -9.76
N GLY A 749 -5.57 -18.65 -10.30
CA GLY A 749 -6.58 -19.55 -9.77
C GLY A 749 -6.05 -20.45 -8.65
N MET A 750 -6.92 -21.25 -8.06
CA MET A 750 -6.63 -22.20 -6.99
C MET A 750 -6.56 -23.64 -7.50
N LYS A 751 -5.67 -24.43 -6.88
CA LYS A 751 -5.52 -25.86 -7.13
C LYS A 751 -5.59 -26.62 -5.81
N VAL A 752 -6.40 -27.68 -5.72
CA VAL A 752 -6.60 -28.42 -4.47
C VAL A 752 -6.26 -29.89 -4.68
N ILE A 753 -5.20 -30.39 -4.03
CA ILE A 753 -4.70 -31.76 -4.25
C ILE A 753 -5.78 -32.80 -3.99
N GLN A 754 -6.58 -32.66 -2.93
CA GLN A 754 -7.69 -33.58 -2.63
C GLN A 754 -8.70 -33.71 -3.80
N PHE A 755 -8.86 -32.67 -4.64
CA PHE A 755 -9.77 -32.70 -5.78
C PHE A 755 -9.14 -33.32 -7.02
N GLY A 756 -7.82 -33.37 -7.13
CA GLY A 756 -7.09 -33.92 -8.28
C GLY A 756 -6.85 -35.43 -8.22
N LEU A 757 -7.24 -36.08 -7.12
CA LEU A 757 -7.03 -37.50 -6.85
C LEU A 757 -8.28 -38.35 -7.19
N ASP A 758 -8.80 -38.18 -8.40
CA ASP A 758 -10.05 -38.84 -8.88
C ASP A 758 -9.85 -39.73 -10.12
N GLY A 759 -8.66 -39.70 -10.72
CA GLY A 759 -8.29 -40.54 -11.87
C GLY A 759 -8.74 -39.97 -13.22
N ASN A 760 -9.42 -38.83 -13.22
CA ASN A 760 -9.83 -38.16 -14.43
C ASN A 760 -8.63 -37.48 -15.10
N PRO A 761 -8.27 -37.84 -16.35
CA PRO A 761 -7.11 -37.28 -17.01
C PRO A 761 -7.24 -35.77 -17.34
N ASP A 762 -8.46 -35.23 -17.31
CA ASP A 762 -8.75 -33.84 -17.63
C ASP A 762 -8.99 -32.99 -16.37
N ASN A 763 -8.78 -33.54 -15.17
CA ASN A 763 -8.99 -32.83 -13.92
C ASN A 763 -7.91 -31.73 -13.74
N PRO A 764 -8.30 -30.44 -13.65
CA PRO A 764 -7.36 -29.33 -13.56
C PRO A 764 -6.65 -29.21 -12.21
N HIS A 765 -7.05 -29.98 -11.19
CA HIS A 765 -6.42 -30.06 -9.87
C HIS A 765 -5.38 -31.18 -9.75
N ARG A 766 -5.14 -31.93 -10.84
CA ARG A 766 -4.07 -32.93 -10.88
C ARG A 766 -2.71 -32.20 -10.89
N ALA A 767 -1.77 -32.67 -10.09
CA ALA A 767 -0.53 -31.93 -9.80
C ALA A 767 0.33 -31.58 -11.04
N ASP A 768 0.36 -32.45 -12.04
CA ASP A 768 1.01 -32.29 -13.35
C ASP A 768 0.20 -31.45 -14.35
N ALA A 769 -1.04 -31.07 -14.03
CA ALA A 769 -1.86 -30.12 -14.78
C ALA A 769 -1.80 -28.68 -14.19
N HIS A 770 -1.08 -28.49 -13.09
CA HIS A 770 -0.93 -27.17 -12.47
C HIS A 770 -0.07 -26.25 -13.34
N THR A 771 -0.40 -24.97 -13.33
CA THR A 771 0.33 -23.94 -14.08
C THR A 771 1.07 -23.00 -13.12
N PRO A 772 2.16 -22.34 -13.54
CA PRO A 772 2.88 -21.40 -12.69
C PRO A 772 1.96 -20.35 -12.05
N LEU A 773 1.08 -19.70 -12.82
CA LEU A 773 0.10 -18.71 -12.36
C LEU A 773 -1.08 -19.37 -11.62
N SER A 774 -0.80 -20.03 -10.50
CA SER A 774 -1.81 -20.59 -9.61
C SER A 774 -1.29 -20.73 -8.18
N VAL A 775 -2.21 -20.91 -7.24
CA VAL A 775 -1.93 -21.20 -5.83
C VAL A 775 -2.44 -22.60 -5.50
N VAL A 776 -1.54 -23.49 -5.08
CA VAL A 776 -1.89 -24.86 -4.72
C VAL A 776 -2.10 -25.03 -3.22
N TYR A 777 -3.06 -25.87 -2.88
CA TYR A 777 -3.45 -26.26 -1.53
C TYR A 777 -3.55 -27.77 -1.44
N THR A 778 -3.26 -28.35 -0.28
CA THR A 778 -3.65 -29.75 -0.01
C THR A 778 -5.18 -29.85 0.08
N GLY A 779 -5.77 -28.99 0.89
CA GLY A 779 -7.20 -28.75 1.09
C GLY A 779 -7.44 -27.30 1.50
N THR A 780 -8.69 -26.85 1.48
CA THR A 780 -9.08 -25.53 2.01
C THR A 780 -9.69 -25.68 3.41
N HIS A 781 -10.15 -24.57 4.00
CA HIS A 781 -10.85 -24.60 5.28
C HIS A 781 -12.24 -25.27 5.21
N ASP A 782 -12.83 -25.42 4.02
CA ASP A 782 -14.14 -26.07 3.80
C ASP A 782 -14.05 -27.60 3.68
N GLY A 783 -12.85 -28.12 3.43
CA GLY A 783 -12.61 -29.54 3.23
C GLY A 783 -12.27 -30.28 4.52
N PRO A 784 -12.32 -31.62 4.50
CA PRO A 784 -11.67 -32.43 5.52
C PRO A 784 -10.14 -32.18 5.55
N THR A 785 -9.49 -32.54 6.65
CA THR A 785 -8.02 -32.59 6.68
C THR A 785 -7.53 -33.62 5.65
N ALA A 786 -6.30 -33.51 5.16
CA ALA A 786 -5.74 -34.48 4.20
C ALA A 786 -5.77 -35.91 4.75
N ARG A 787 -5.48 -36.09 6.04
CA ARG A 787 -5.62 -37.38 6.72
C ARG A 787 -7.07 -37.83 6.80
N GLY A 788 -7.99 -36.95 7.22
CA GLY A 788 -9.42 -37.25 7.29
C GLY A 788 -10.02 -37.63 5.94
N TRP A 789 -9.62 -36.92 4.88
CA TRP A 789 -10.00 -37.20 3.50
C TRP A 789 -9.58 -38.61 3.06
N TRP A 790 -8.34 -39.00 3.35
CA TRP A 790 -7.80 -40.31 3.00
C TRP A 790 -8.48 -41.44 3.79
N GLU A 791 -8.63 -41.25 5.10
CA GLU A 791 -9.27 -42.24 5.99
C GLU A 791 -10.76 -42.45 5.65
N ALA A 792 -11.41 -41.47 5.01
CA ALA A 792 -12.78 -41.58 4.54
C ALA A 792 -12.93 -42.33 3.21
N GLN A 793 -11.84 -42.55 2.44
CA GLN A 793 -11.88 -43.34 1.21
C GLN A 793 -12.15 -44.82 1.52
N ASP A 794 -12.86 -45.52 0.65
CA ASP A 794 -13.01 -46.97 0.78
C ASP A 794 -11.69 -47.71 0.48
N PRO A 795 -11.51 -48.95 0.98
CA PRO A 795 -10.25 -49.67 0.78
C PRO A 795 -9.83 -49.86 -0.68
N GLY A 796 -10.78 -49.96 -1.61
CA GLY A 796 -10.49 -50.09 -3.04
C GLY A 796 -9.98 -48.78 -3.64
N ALA A 797 -10.57 -47.65 -3.24
CA ALA A 797 -10.08 -46.32 -3.61
C ALA A 797 -8.67 -46.06 -3.04
N GLN A 798 -8.39 -46.46 -1.80
CA GLN A 798 -7.06 -46.34 -1.20
C GLN A 798 -6.01 -47.19 -1.95
N GLU A 799 -6.33 -48.44 -2.28
CA GLU A 799 -5.45 -49.31 -3.06
C GLU A 799 -5.18 -48.74 -4.46
N TRP A 800 -6.22 -48.19 -5.10
CA TRP A 800 -6.10 -47.58 -6.43
C TRP A 800 -5.24 -46.30 -6.42
N LEU A 801 -5.47 -45.41 -5.44
CA LEU A 801 -4.67 -44.18 -5.27
C LEU A 801 -3.20 -44.50 -4.97
N ASN A 802 -2.94 -45.58 -4.23
CA ASN A 802 -1.62 -46.06 -3.83
C ASN A 802 -0.73 -44.91 -3.28
N LEU A 803 -1.34 -44.01 -2.51
CA LEU A 803 -0.70 -42.80 -2.01
C LEU A 803 0.12 -43.06 -0.75
N ALA A 804 -0.35 -43.97 0.11
CA ALA A 804 0.19 -44.22 1.45
C ALA A 804 -0.36 -45.51 2.07
N ASN A 805 0.28 -46.01 3.14
CA ASN A 805 -0.20 -47.14 3.94
C ASN A 805 -1.13 -46.72 5.09
N ASP A 806 -1.02 -45.47 5.55
CA ASP A 806 -1.88 -44.90 6.59
C ASP A 806 -2.19 -43.41 6.33
N GLY A 807 -3.12 -42.85 7.11
CA GLY A 807 -3.58 -41.48 6.92
C GLY A 807 -2.55 -40.39 7.22
N ARG A 808 -1.56 -40.64 8.10
CA ARG A 808 -0.48 -39.68 8.37
C ARG A 808 0.49 -39.62 7.18
N GLU A 809 0.85 -40.78 6.65
CA GLU A 809 1.66 -40.87 5.44
C GLU A 809 0.93 -40.22 4.24
N ALA A 810 -0.40 -40.38 4.13
CA ALA A 810 -1.19 -39.70 3.09
C ALA A 810 -1.15 -38.17 3.21
N ALA A 811 -1.28 -37.61 4.41
CA ALA A 811 -1.18 -36.17 4.65
C ALA A 811 0.20 -35.61 4.25
N ARG A 812 1.28 -36.33 4.61
CA ARG A 812 2.65 -35.98 4.18
C ARG A 812 2.81 -36.06 2.67
N ALA A 813 2.26 -37.10 2.03
CA ALA A 813 2.33 -37.26 0.58
C ALA A 813 1.61 -36.11 -0.15
N MET A 814 0.40 -35.74 0.27
CA MET A 814 -0.32 -34.59 -0.31
C MET A 814 0.41 -33.27 -0.09
N THR A 815 0.96 -33.05 1.12
CA THR A 815 1.79 -31.87 1.41
C THR A 815 2.99 -31.80 0.47
N LYS A 816 3.68 -32.92 0.27
CA LYS A 816 4.81 -33.02 -0.66
C LYS A 816 4.39 -32.71 -2.10
N ILE A 817 3.26 -33.25 -2.57
CA ILE A 817 2.72 -32.97 -3.90
C ILE A 817 2.43 -31.48 -4.07
N ALA A 818 1.81 -30.83 -3.08
CA ALA A 818 1.55 -29.39 -3.12
C ALA A 818 2.85 -28.58 -3.20
N LEU A 819 3.85 -28.92 -2.37
CA LEU A 819 5.15 -28.25 -2.40
C LEU A 819 5.90 -28.48 -3.73
N ASP A 820 5.78 -29.66 -4.35
CA ASP A 820 6.46 -30.00 -5.61
C ASP A 820 5.76 -29.42 -6.86
N SER A 821 4.53 -28.93 -6.72
CA SER A 821 3.76 -28.33 -7.82
C SER A 821 4.49 -27.18 -8.54
N GLU A 822 4.19 -26.98 -9.82
CA GLU A 822 4.63 -25.82 -10.60
C GLU A 822 4.06 -24.47 -10.12
N SER A 823 2.92 -24.50 -9.40
CA SER A 823 2.26 -23.32 -8.81
C SER A 823 3.26 -22.43 -8.07
N PHE A 824 3.22 -21.10 -8.28
CA PHE A 824 4.16 -20.20 -7.62
C PHE A 824 3.96 -20.20 -6.10
N TRP A 825 2.74 -20.35 -5.59
CA TRP A 825 2.49 -20.51 -4.14
C TRP A 825 1.92 -21.88 -3.81
N ALA A 826 2.43 -22.46 -2.71
CA ALA A 826 1.88 -23.64 -2.07
C ALA A 826 1.47 -23.28 -0.64
N ILE A 827 0.19 -23.37 -0.31
CA ILE A 827 -0.36 -23.03 1.00
C ILE A 827 -0.98 -24.28 1.61
N VAL A 828 -0.49 -24.67 2.77
CA VAL A 828 -0.90 -25.92 3.43
C VAL A 828 -1.63 -25.58 4.73
N PRO A 829 -2.85 -26.09 4.99
CA PRO A 829 -3.50 -25.96 6.28
C PRO A 829 -2.61 -26.48 7.40
N LEU A 830 -2.58 -25.80 8.55
CA LEU A 830 -1.76 -26.24 9.68
C LEU A 830 -2.12 -27.67 10.13
N GLN A 831 -3.39 -28.07 10.01
CA GLN A 831 -3.86 -29.41 10.34
C GLN A 831 -3.14 -30.51 9.56
N ASP A 832 -2.87 -30.26 8.27
CA ASP A 832 -2.23 -31.24 7.38
C ASP A 832 -0.74 -31.38 7.69
N LEU A 833 -0.10 -30.25 8.01
CA LEU A 833 1.28 -30.21 8.48
C LEU A 833 1.48 -30.92 9.83
N LEU A 834 0.45 -30.91 10.68
CA LEU A 834 0.40 -31.62 11.96
C LEU A 834 -0.17 -33.04 11.83
N GLU A 835 -0.53 -33.47 10.61
CA GLU A 835 -1.06 -34.81 10.29
C GLU A 835 -2.31 -35.19 11.12
N LEU A 836 -3.16 -34.21 11.39
CA LEU A 836 -4.37 -34.36 12.22
C LEU A 836 -5.51 -35.00 11.42
N ASP A 837 -6.31 -35.82 12.09
CA ASP A 837 -7.53 -36.39 11.49
C ASP A 837 -8.68 -35.37 11.40
N ASP A 838 -9.84 -35.82 10.91
CA ASP A 838 -10.98 -34.94 10.62
C ASP A 838 -11.60 -34.28 11.87
N SER A 839 -11.19 -34.66 13.09
CA SER A 839 -11.59 -33.93 14.30
C SER A 839 -11.05 -32.49 14.35
N ALA A 840 -10.03 -32.20 13.53
CA ALA A 840 -9.41 -30.91 13.35
C ALA A 840 -9.97 -30.10 12.16
N ARG A 841 -11.00 -30.60 11.48
CA ARG A 841 -11.65 -29.91 10.36
C ARG A 841 -12.11 -28.51 10.77
N MET A 842 -11.87 -27.53 9.90
CA MET A 842 -12.21 -26.13 10.18
C MET A 842 -13.70 -25.85 9.92
N ASN A 843 -14.21 -26.21 8.74
CA ASN A 843 -15.60 -26.02 8.37
C ASN A 843 -16.15 -27.21 7.59
N ARG A 844 -17.43 -27.52 7.79
CA ARG A 844 -18.23 -28.43 6.98
C ARG A 844 -19.36 -27.62 6.32
N PRO A 845 -19.25 -27.31 5.03
CA PRO A 845 -20.29 -26.59 4.31
C PRO A 845 -21.67 -27.25 4.46
N GLY A 846 -22.70 -26.43 4.63
CA GLY A 846 -24.08 -26.89 4.83
C GLY A 846 -24.45 -27.30 6.26
N THR A 847 -23.55 -27.18 7.24
CA THR A 847 -23.86 -27.40 8.67
C THR A 847 -23.76 -26.13 9.51
N MET A 848 -24.44 -26.11 10.66
CA MET A 848 -24.44 -24.96 11.60
C MET A 848 -23.68 -25.25 12.90
N GLU A 849 -23.31 -26.50 13.15
CA GLU A 849 -22.65 -26.93 14.39
C GLU A 849 -21.21 -27.36 14.12
N GLU A 850 -20.34 -27.21 15.13
CA GLU A 850 -18.94 -27.67 15.12
C GLU A 850 -18.04 -27.05 14.02
N ASN A 851 -18.42 -25.89 13.47
CA ASN A 851 -17.63 -25.13 12.50
C ASN A 851 -16.83 -24.01 13.15
N TRP A 852 -15.65 -23.69 12.60
CA TRP A 852 -14.75 -22.61 13.01
C TRP A 852 -14.20 -22.73 14.44
N VAL A 853 -14.36 -23.92 15.06
CA VAL A 853 -14.00 -24.16 16.46
C VAL A 853 -12.63 -24.80 16.65
N TRP A 854 -11.96 -25.27 15.59
CA TRP A 854 -10.64 -25.88 15.76
C TRP A 854 -9.58 -24.84 16.18
N ARG A 855 -8.68 -25.22 17.09
CA ARG A 855 -7.51 -24.43 17.48
C ARG A 855 -6.25 -25.27 17.42
N ALA A 856 -5.14 -24.62 17.06
CA ALA A 856 -3.82 -25.20 17.12
C ALA A 856 -3.44 -25.49 18.59
N PRO A 857 -2.94 -26.69 18.91
CA PRO A 857 -2.38 -26.98 20.22
C PRO A 857 -1.23 -26.02 20.55
N VAL A 858 -1.11 -25.60 21.81
CA VAL A 858 -0.02 -24.72 22.25
C VAL A 858 1.32 -25.42 21.99
N GLY A 859 2.24 -24.73 21.30
CA GLY A 859 3.55 -25.27 20.96
C GLY A 859 3.54 -26.34 19.86
N SER A 860 2.46 -26.47 19.08
CA SER A 860 2.36 -27.45 17.99
C SER A 860 3.45 -27.30 16.90
N LEU A 861 4.01 -26.09 16.76
CA LEU A 861 5.16 -25.79 15.90
C LEU A 861 6.47 -25.80 16.70
N GLY A 862 6.78 -26.93 17.34
CA GLY A 862 8.05 -27.17 18.02
C GLY A 862 9.24 -27.27 17.04
N GLU A 863 10.45 -27.44 17.58
CA GLU A 863 11.68 -27.51 16.76
C GLU A 863 11.66 -28.66 15.75
N ASP A 864 11.18 -29.85 16.14
CA ASP A 864 11.14 -31.02 15.26
C ASP A 864 10.22 -30.80 14.04
N VAL A 865 9.01 -30.29 14.29
CA VAL A 865 8.02 -29.99 13.25
C VAL A 865 8.52 -28.89 12.32
N THR A 866 9.05 -27.80 12.90
CA THR A 866 9.64 -26.68 12.15
C THR A 866 10.83 -27.13 11.31
N GLY A 867 11.68 -28.01 11.83
CA GLY A 867 12.82 -28.58 11.12
C GLY A 867 12.42 -29.46 9.94
N ALA A 868 11.41 -30.31 10.13
CA ALA A 868 10.85 -31.14 9.06
C ALA A 868 10.23 -30.29 7.94
N MET A 869 9.46 -29.26 8.30
CA MET A 869 8.90 -28.30 7.34
C MET A 869 10.01 -27.59 6.55
N ARG A 870 11.05 -27.13 7.24
CA ARG A 870 12.18 -26.46 6.59
C ARG A 870 12.86 -27.35 5.56
N ALA A 871 13.07 -28.62 5.88
CA ALA A 871 13.65 -29.57 4.93
C ALA A 871 12.82 -29.68 3.66
N GLU A 872 11.49 -29.77 3.77
CA GLU A 872 10.58 -29.85 2.62
C GLU A 872 10.48 -28.54 1.82
N VAL A 873 10.45 -27.39 2.50
CA VAL A 873 10.41 -26.07 1.85
C VAL A 873 11.72 -25.79 1.08
N VAL A 874 12.87 -26.16 1.65
CA VAL A 874 14.17 -26.07 0.96
C VAL A 874 14.22 -27.04 -0.22
N ARG A 875 13.81 -28.30 -0.02
CA ARG A 875 13.82 -29.33 -1.07
C ARG A 875 12.96 -28.94 -2.28
N SER A 876 11.82 -28.29 -2.04
CA SER A 876 10.90 -27.85 -3.10
C SER A 876 11.28 -26.52 -3.76
N GLY A 877 12.40 -25.91 -3.36
CA GLY A 877 12.86 -24.62 -3.90
C GLY A 877 11.95 -23.45 -3.54
N ARG A 878 11.30 -23.50 -2.37
CA ARG A 878 10.33 -22.50 -1.89
C ARG A 878 10.82 -21.64 -0.72
N SER A 879 12.06 -21.87 -0.27
CA SER A 879 12.73 -21.09 0.77
C SER A 879 13.38 -19.84 0.16
N LEU A 880 13.08 -18.67 0.72
CA LEU A 880 13.70 -17.40 0.31
C LEU A 880 15.04 -17.12 1.00
N THR A 881 15.27 -17.77 2.15
CA THR A 881 16.56 -17.70 2.82
C THR A 881 17.51 -18.70 2.19
N ALA A 882 18.71 -18.26 1.79
CA ALA A 882 19.78 -19.16 1.36
C ALA A 882 20.01 -20.22 2.47
N ALA A 883 20.13 -21.48 2.08
CA ALA A 883 20.46 -22.54 3.03
C ALA A 883 21.76 -22.14 3.76
N PRO A 884 21.85 -22.27 5.10
CA PRO A 884 23.12 -22.10 5.78
C PRO A 884 24.08 -23.14 5.18
N SER A 885 25.16 -22.66 4.57
CA SER A 885 26.25 -23.48 4.04
C SER A 885 26.97 -24.25 5.13
#